data_AF-A0A848N0J9-F1
#
_entry.id   AF-A0A848N0J9-F1
#
_cell.length_a   1.000
_cell.length_b   1.000
_cell.length_c   1.000
_cell.angle_alpha   90.00
_cell.angle_beta   90.00
_cell.angle_gamma   90.00
#
_symmetry.space_group_name_H-M   'P 1'
#
loop_
_entity.id
_entity.type
_entity.pdbx_description
1 polymer ?
#
loop_
_entity_poly.entity_id
_entity_poly.type
_entity_poly.pdbx_seq_one_letter_code
_entity_poly.pdbx_strand_id
1 'polypeptide(L)'
;MKNSQLNMNASTGTGINLQGATPQVLMDNSQLLMTDTGASWGILLTGTDALFSLSNQSEVHLTGAGTGTTENIRIGANHARPELSVTGGSTLSVTTTSGTTAATDTANNAINIRGLNAQLNVIDSTLNVNIRSGNRRALLVRGDSSVGEIYDSKINLDTLNSGGMEFIGDMPNVKISGSKTEVIINSAISENAFKGNIYIGGVSNVSPGRNAELEIVENATVELNGGNFATLMINSTDAKVNIYSEASLAVNGRNNDGVNAPIRFRAGNGYQFNIDGGHFFAGKNGGNSPVIRMSGSNNKISVLNGGVFEVDNPGNGVANDGGVAGGNQGVFYPSATDIGPNTFEVKGQGSYIVIDAKSGPGIDLEGSARGQVIGSNGGYLSVSGRTATAAGGIFNANILHVVFDNPLFMDYRNNRSGGGRIFNVSNGSTLSGINSDLSLWRSGTDLNNDPTFTFDALDFEFTGSNYQNLYSTSKPEELNTSVIGTNGLSQFSRLSSNNARWVIADELHLPTDADKHIYGRISVPVGLHDSRPSWTNEVKVTVELDRVDGTKRNFSGYTVGHSDDSPGISIYGEEARGGLFEIELDDYLVEGDKVRIVELEQTNSNSDDFENINLTKTLTTVPVMPPKPASFSGSIIPNHIREIVGYSENPQVTIEANYNGNALDTTDVEVDQDGYFSIFVGDLELKEDDEIQVFLRDKKGSAESAGILKPPTTNNEQGNINPKELYEYHDAIFQPATILKVVSDISPLDPLDPEIEVEPENKPELPEEQGLLSIDFVSSFNFGSQPITVNDQTYYAQPQRLLNADGAVKETEERPNYVQISDRRPENDRNGWQLAVTQNDQFTATNNRELNGACLRLTNQQLATAQGGSAPEFQQTNPLALIPGNRRILLMAQGTEGAGTWIYRFGNQETASESVALDVPKGANPEATRYETTLTWELSAVPDN
;
A
#
# COMPACT_ATOMS: atom_id res chain seq x y z
N MET A 1 26.64 -21.42 -61.28
CA MET A 1 27.24 -20.06 -61.29
C MET A 1 28.18 -19.98 -60.10
N LYS A 2 29.41 -19.52 -60.30
CA LYS A 2 30.40 -19.40 -59.23
C LYS A 2 31.10 -18.05 -59.32
N ASN A 3 31.11 -17.27 -58.25
CA ASN A 3 31.69 -15.92 -58.24
C ASN A 3 31.19 -15.05 -59.40
N SER A 4 29.88 -15.10 -59.67
CA SER A 4 29.28 -14.52 -60.88
C SER A 4 28.08 -13.63 -60.54
N GLN A 5 27.84 -12.61 -61.36
CA GLN A 5 26.63 -11.79 -61.30
C GLN A 5 25.85 -11.92 -62.61
N LEU A 6 24.56 -12.19 -62.53
CA LEU A 6 23.67 -12.30 -63.68
C LEU A 6 22.43 -11.41 -63.46
N ASN A 7 22.19 -10.51 -64.40
CA ASN A 7 20.98 -9.67 -64.43
C ASN A 7 20.09 -10.14 -65.59
N MET A 8 18.85 -10.51 -65.29
CA MET A 8 17.87 -11.00 -66.26
C MET A 8 16.60 -10.17 -66.22
N ASN A 9 16.18 -9.65 -67.37
CA ASN A 9 14.92 -8.95 -67.52
C ASN A 9 14.09 -9.66 -68.59
N ALA A 10 12.90 -10.12 -68.23
CA ALA A 10 11.95 -10.77 -69.13
C ALA A 10 10.62 -10.00 -69.12
N SER A 11 10.08 -9.74 -70.30
CA SER A 11 8.72 -9.19 -70.46
C SER A 11 7.70 -10.25 -70.88
N THR A 12 8.18 -11.33 -71.50
CA THR A 12 7.44 -12.52 -71.91
C THR A 12 8.37 -13.75 -71.84
N GLY A 13 7.82 -14.95 -71.58
CA GLY A 13 8.59 -16.20 -71.54
C GLY A 13 9.19 -16.54 -70.17
N THR A 14 9.94 -17.64 -70.06
CA THR A 14 10.54 -18.10 -68.79
C THR A 14 12.00 -17.65 -68.66
N GLY A 15 12.40 -17.13 -67.50
CA GLY A 15 13.80 -16.75 -67.25
C GLY A 15 14.77 -17.94 -67.36
N ILE A 16 14.69 -18.88 -66.41
CA ILE A 16 15.44 -20.13 -66.42
C ILE A 16 14.46 -21.30 -66.56
N ASN A 17 14.57 -22.08 -67.64
CA ASN A 17 13.74 -23.27 -67.87
C ASN A 17 14.65 -24.47 -68.13
N LEU A 18 14.78 -25.36 -67.15
CA LEU A 18 15.57 -26.58 -67.25
C LEU A 18 14.67 -27.81 -67.16
N GLN A 19 14.79 -28.69 -68.15
CA GLN A 19 14.05 -29.94 -68.24
C GLN A 19 15.02 -31.10 -68.47
N GLY A 20 14.83 -32.21 -67.78
CA GLY A 20 15.71 -33.37 -67.92
C GLY A 20 15.56 -34.38 -66.78
N ALA A 21 16.47 -35.35 -66.71
CA ALA A 21 16.46 -36.34 -65.64
C ALA A 21 16.68 -35.72 -64.27
N THR A 22 17.64 -34.78 -64.16
CA THR A 22 18.09 -34.12 -62.92
C THR A 22 18.43 -32.64 -63.17
N PRO A 23 17.44 -31.75 -63.41
CA PRO A 23 17.72 -30.33 -63.70
C PRO A 23 18.17 -29.59 -62.45
N GLN A 24 19.28 -28.83 -62.55
CA GLN A 24 19.87 -28.14 -61.40
C GLN A 24 20.26 -26.71 -61.72
N VAL A 25 19.98 -25.80 -60.79
CA VAL A 25 20.56 -24.46 -60.74
C VAL A 25 21.38 -24.37 -59.46
N LEU A 26 22.69 -24.32 -59.61
CA LEU A 26 23.64 -24.26 -58.50
C LEU A 26 24.30 -22.87 -58.48
N MET A 27 24.17 -22.16 -57.36
CA MET A 27 24.79 -20.87 -57.11
C MET A 27 25.77 -20.99 -55.93
N ASP A 28 26.98 -20.53 -56.15
CA ASP A 28 28.09 -20.50 -55.18
C ASP A 28 28.70 -19.10 -55.21
N ASN A 29 28.58 -18.34 -54.13
CA ASN A 29 29.01 -16.94 -54.04
C ASN A 29 28.64 -16.12 -55.29
N SER A 30 27.36 -16.15 -55.67
CA SER A 30 26.88 -15.56 -56.91
C SER A 30 25.60 -14.76 -56.72
N GLN A 31 25.36 -13.77 -57.58
CA GLN A 31 24.18 -12.93 -57.56
C GLN A 31 23.33 -13.13 -58.82
N LEU A 32 22.00 -13.27 -58.64
CA LEU A 32 21.01 -13.30 -59.71
C LEU A 32 19.92 -12.26 -59.43
N LEU A 33 19.90 -11.18 -60.20
CA LEU A 33 18.80 -10.22 -60.21
C LEU A 33 17.88 -10.53 -61.39
N MET A 34 16.62 -10.84 -61.11
CA MET A 34 15.63 -11.19 -62.13
C MET A 34 14.41 -10.26 -62.02
N THR A 35 14.03 -9.63 -63.13
CA THR A 35 12.78 -8.88 -63.25
C THR A 35 11.90 -9.51 -64.32
N ASP A 36 10.69 -9.91 -63.95
CA ASP A 36 9.66 -10.39 -64.86
C ASP A 36 8.47 -9.43 -64.84
N THR A 37 8.23 -8.72 -65.94
CA THR A 37 7.09 -7.80 -66.03
C THR A 37 5.81 -8.47 -66.52
N GLY A 38 5.90 -9.71 -67.01
CA GLY A 38 4.78 -10.49 -67.54
C GLY A 38 4.23 -11.52 -66.53
N ALA A 39 3.17 -12.21 -66.93
CA ALA A 39 2.64 -13.37 -66.18
C ALA A 39 3.44 -14.64 -66.53
N SER A 40 4.71 -14.68 -66.13
CA SER A 40 5.66 -15.72 -66.55
C SER A 40 6.31 -16.45 -65.36
N TRP A 41 7.00 -17.55 -65.67
CA TRP A 41 7.86 -18.23 -64.71
C TRP A 41 9.22 -17.53 -64.68
N GLY A 42 9.73 -17.22 -63.49
CA GLY A 42 11.12 -16.81 -63.35
C GLY A 42 12.06 -18.01 -63.48
N ILE A 43 11.84 -19.03 -62.65
CA ILE A 43 12.63 -20.27 -62.62
C ILE A 43 11.69 -21.47 -62.69
N LEU A 44 11.92 -22.37 -63.66
CA LEU A 44 11.18 -23.61 -63.86
C LEU A 44 12.16 -24.79 -64.00
N LEU A 45 12.15 -25.70 -63.02
CA LEU A 45 12.95 -26.93 -63.02
C LEU A 45 12.02 -28.15 -63.06
N THR A 46 12.10 -28.94 -64.14
CA THR A 46 11.21 -30.08 -64.38
C THR A 46 12.00 -31.37 -64.56
N GLY A 47 11.95 -32.26 -63.56
CA GLY A 47 12.66 -33.53 -63.56
C GLY A 47 12.78 -34.10 -62.14
N THR A 48 13.21 -35.36 -62.05
CA THR A 48 13.55 -36.00 -60.77
C THR A 48 14.77 -35.30 -60.17
N ASP A 49 14.90 -35.22 -58.84
CA ASP A 49 16.04 -34.55 -58.19
C ASP A 49 16.25 -33.10 -58.68
N ALA A 50 15.16 -32.42 -59.06
CA ALA A 50 15.22 -31.03 -59.46
C ALA A 50 15.69 -30.17 -58.28
N LEU A 51 16.81 -29.48 -58.44
CA LEU A 51 17.47 -28.75 -57.36
C LEU A 51 17.68 -27.28 -57.73
N PHE A 52 17.17 -26.40 -56.88
CA PHE A 52 17.61 -25.01 -56.87
C PHE A 52 18.41 -24.75 -55.59
N SER A 53 19.71 -24.50 -55.74
CA SER A 53 20.64 -24.36 -54.62
C SER A 53 21.38 -23.02 -54.64
N LEU A 54 21.36 -22.32 -53.51
CA LEU A 54 22.18 -21.16 -53.20
C LEU A 54 23.11 -21.53 -52.04
N SER A 55 24.41 -21.30 -52.22
CA SER A 55 25.42 -21.50 -51.17
C SER A 55 26.45 -20.38 -51.16
N ASN A 56 27.17 -20.26 -50.04
CA ASN A 56 28.29 -19.34 -49.84
C ASN A 56 27.94 -17.88 -50.17
N GLN A 57 27.00 -17.28 -49.44
CA GLN A 57 26.57 -15.88 -49.60
C GLN A 57 26.02 -15.57 -51.01
N SER A 58 25.35 -16.55 -51.63
CA SER A 58 24.67 -16.31 -52.91
C SER A 58 23.38 -15.52 -52.70
N GLU A 59 23.05 -14.64 -53.64
CA GLU A 59 21.86 -13.80 -53.56
C GLU A 59 21.00 -13.96 -54.82
N VAL A 60 19.69 -14.17 -54.63
CA VAL A 60 18.70 -14.17 -55.70
C VAL A 60 17.62 -13.16 -55.35
N HIS A 61 17.41 -12.18 -56.22
CA HIS A 61 16.33 -11.21 -56.10
C HIS A 61 15.42 -11.30 -57.33
N LEU A 62 14.21 -11.84 -57.15
CA LEU A 62 13.21 -11.96 -58.20
C LEU A 62 12.09 -10.94 -57.97
N THR A 63 11.90 -10.04 -58.94
CA THR A 63 10.77 -9.10 -58.97
C THR A 63 9.78 -9.50 -60.05
N GLY A 64 8.58 -9.93 -59.68
CA GLY A 64 7.48 -10.25 -60.59
C GLY A 64 6.40 -9.18 -60.58
N ALA A 65 6.19 -8.46 -61.69
CA ALA A 65 5.15 -7.42 -61.78
C ALA A 65 3.87 -7.89 -62.49
N GLY A 66 3.83 -9.09 -63.04
CA GLY A 66 2.67 -9.64 -63.75
C GLY A 66 1.50 -10.02 -62.86
N THR A 67 0.27 -9.72 -63.32
CA THR A 67 -0.98 -10.01 -62.60
C THR A 67 -1.62 -11.36 -62.95
N GLY A 68 -0.82 -12.33 -63.40
CA GLY A 68 -1.28 -13.69 -63.71
C GLY A 68 -1.26 -14.65 -62.53
N THR A 69 -1.43 -15.94 -62.83
CA THR A 69 -1.35 -17.05 -61.87
C THR A 69 -0.10 -17.91 -62.06
N THR A 70 0.77 -17.58 -63.01
CA THR A 70 2.04 -18.30 -63.23
C THR A 70 2.93 -18.19 -61.99
N GLU A 71 3.59 -19.28 -61.59
CA GLU A 71 4.47 -19.27 -60.41
C GLU A 71 5.79 -18.54 -60.67
N ASN A 72 6.37 -17.87 -59.68
CA ASN A 72 7.67 -17.21 -59.87
C ASN A 72 8.80 -18.26 -59.90
N ILE A 73 8.77 -19.23 -58.99
CA ILE A 73 9.71 -20.34 -58.90
C ILE A 73 8.92 -21.64 -58.81
N ARG A 74 9.21 -22.60 -59.70
CA ARG A 74 8.62 -23.94 -59.69
C ARG A 74 9.70 -25.01 -59.81
N ILE A 75 9.68 -25.98 -58.90
CA ILE A 75 10.66 -27.06 -58.79
C ILE A 75 9.96 -28.42 -58.75
N GLY A 76 10.45 -29.37 -59.55
CA GLY A 76 10.03 -30.77 -59.57
C GLY A 76 8.86 -31.08 -60.50
N ALA A 77 7.78 -30.29 -60.43
CA ALA A 77 6.59 -30.48 -61.26
C ALA A 77 5.97 -31.91 -61.18
N ASN A 78 5.87 -32.48 -59.96
CA ASN A 78 5.41 -33.85 -59.62
C ASN A 78 6.45 -34.97 -59.74
N HIS A 79 7.69 -34.70 -60.14
CA HIS A 79 8.74 -35.71 -60.14
C HIS A 79 9.26 -35.97 -58.72
N ALA A 80 10.02 -37.06 -58.50
CA ALA A 80 10.50 -37.40 -57.17
C ALA A 80 11.62 -36.46 -56.68
N ARG A 81 11.64 -36.21 -55.36
CA ARG A 81 12.71 -35.51 -54.61
C ARG A 81 13.11 -34.11 -55.13
N PRO A 82 12.17 -33.19 -55.40
CA PRO A 82 12.55 -31.81 -55.69
C PRO A 82 12.97 -31.08 -54.42
N GLU A 83 13.95 -30.18 -54.56
CA GLU A 83 14.57 -29.48 -53.44
C GLU A 83 14.81 -28.00 -53.76
N LEU A 84 14.47 -27.15 -52.79
CA LEU A 84 15.01 -25.80 -52.66
C LEU A 84 15.99 -25.78 -51.49
N SER A 85 17.24 -25.39 -51.75
CA SER A 85 18.31 -25.34 -50.76
C SER A 85 18.93 -23.94 -50.73
N VAL A 86 18.81 -23.24 -49.60
CA VAL A 86 19.40 -21.91 -49.38
C VAL A 86 20.29 -21.99 -48.16
N THR A 87 21.61 -21.91 -48.37
CA THR A 87 22.60 -22.23 -47.32
C THR A 87 23.77 -21.25 -47.24
N GLY A 88 24.43 -21.18 -46.08
CA GLY A 88 25.76 -20.56 -45.91
C GLY A 88 25.79 -19.06 -46.16
N GLY A 89 24.97 -18.31 -45.44
CA GLY A 89 24.78 -16.86 -45.54
C GLY A 89 24.01 -16.40 -46.79
N SER A 90 23.34 -17.30 -47.52
CA SER A 90 22.68 -16.96 -48.78
C SER A 90 21.31 -16.31 -48.58
N THR A 91 20.85 -15.56 -49.58
CA THR A 91 19.54 -14.89 -49.57
C THR A 91 18.72 -15.20 -50.82
N LEU A 92 17.49 -15.68 -50.63
CA LEU A 92 16.48 -15.76 -51.70
C LEU A 92 15.35 -14.77 -51.40
N SER A 93 15.11 -13.82 -52.30
CA SER A 93 14.05 -12.83 -52.18
C SER A 93 13.13 -12.84 -53.39
N VAL A 94 11.82 -12.95 -53.16
CA VAL A 94 10.77 -12.87 -54.20
C VAL A 94 9.80 -11.76 -53.86
N THR A 95 9.79 -10.69 -54.64
CA THR A 95 8.80 -9.61 -54.55
C THR A 95 7.88 -9.70 -55.75
N THR A 96 6.57 -9.94 -55.54
CA THR A 96 5.69 -10.33 -56.65
C THR A 96 4.28 -9.78 -56.52
N THR A 97 3.59 -9.66 -57.65
CA THR A 97 2.15 -9.40 -57.74
C THR A 97 1.42 -10.65 -58.28
N SER A 98 0.10 -10.65 -58.20
CA SER A 98 -0.71 -11.67 -58.86
C SER A 98 -2.11 -11.20 -59.19
N GLY A 99 -2.82 -12.05 -59.94
CA GLY A 99 -4.25 -11.94 -60.14
C GLY A 99 -5.06 -12.29 -58.89
N THR A 100 -6.38 -12.18 -59.01
CA THR A 100 -7.36 -12.45 -57.94
C THR A 100 -7.83 -13.91 -57.89
N THR A 101 -7.38 -14.77 -58.79
CA THR A 101 -7.68 -16.21 -58.72
C THR A 101 -7.03 -16.83 -57.48
N ALA A 102 -7.77 -17.63 -56.72
CA ALA A 102 -7.22 -18.31 -55.55
C ALA A 102 -6.04 -19.22 -55.93
N ALA A 103 -5.04 -19.30 -55.05
CA ALA A 103 -3.94 -20.26 -55.18
C ALA A 103 -4.45 -21.71 -55.18
N THR A 104 -3.86 -22.51 -56.06
CA THR A 104 -4.01 -23.97 -56.13
C THR A 104 -2.64 -24.60 -56.03
N ASP A 105 -2.58 -25.93 -56.00
CA ASP A 105 -1.30 -26.64 -55.92
C ASP A 105 -0.45 -26.55 -57.21
N THR A 106 -1.04 -26.02 -58.28
CA THR A 106 -0.44 -25.93 -59.61
C THR A 106 -0.39 -24.51 -60.16
N ALA A 107 -0.91 -23.53 -59.42
CA ALA A 107 -0.99 -22.16 -59.88
C ALA A 107 -1.07 -21.17 -58.71
N ASN A 108 -0.59 -19.96 -58.98
CA ASN A 108 -0.62 -18.80 -58.12
C ASN A 108 0.13 -18.98 -56.79
N ASN A 109 1.32 -19.57 -56.86
CA ASN A 109 2.29 -19.66 -55.77
C ASN A 109 3.51 -18.82 -56.14
N ALA A 110 4.17 -18.15 -55.20
CA ALA A 110 5.44 -17.49 -55.49
C ALA A 110 6.54 -18.56 -55.63
N ILE A 111 6.62 -19.48 -54.67
CA ILE A 111 7.52 -20.63 -54.70
C ILE A 111 6.69 -21.92 -54.60
N ASN A 112 6.87 -22.84 -55.55
CA ASN A 112 6.17 -24.13 -55.61
C ASN A 112 7.16 -25.29 -55.75
N ILE A 113 7.36 -26.05 -54.67
CA ILE A 113 8.20 -27.25 -54.63
C ILE A 113 7.25 -28.44 -54.61
N ARG A 114 7.19 -29.21 -55.71
CA ARG A 114 6.16 -30.24 -55.86
C ARG A 114 6.68 -31.54 -56.42
N GLY A 115 6.54 -32.61 -55.66
CA GLY A 115 7.04 -33.95 -55.98
C GLY A 115 6.79 -34.95 -54.85
N LEU A 116 7.03 -36.24 -55.09
CA LEU A 116 6.72 -37.31 -54.11
C LEU A 116 7.30 -37.04 -52.71
N ASN A 117 8.54 -36.52 -52.63
CA ASN A 117 9.27 -36.18 -51.40
C ASN A 117 9.87 -34.78 -51.53
N ALA A 118 9.03 -33.74 -51.53
CA ALA A 118 9.49 -32.36 -51.69
C ALA A 118 10.22 -31.85 -50.44
N GLN A 119 11.33 -31.14 -50.64
CA GLN A 119 12.18 -30.65 -49.56
C GLN A 119 12.43 -29.13 -49.66
N LEU A 120 12.41 -28.48 -48.50
CA LEU A 120 12.85 -27.11 -48.31
C LEU A 120 13.94 -27.09 -47.24
N ASN A 121 15.13 -26.62 -47.60
CA ASN A 121 16.26 -26.47 -46.70
C ASN A 121 16.69 -25.00 -46.67
N VAL A 122 16.58 -24.33 -45.52
CA VAL A 122 17.06 -22.97 -45.29
C VAL A 122 17.97 -22.99 -44.06
N ILE A 123 19.29 -22.91 -44.28
CA ILE A 123 20.30 -23.18 -43.24
C ILE A 123 21.31 -22.04 -43.21
N ASP A 124 21.46 -21.36 -42.07
CA ASP A 124 22.30 -20.16 -41.94
C ASP A 124 22.01 -19.15 -43.07
N SER A 125 20.74 -18.81 -43.32
CA SER A 125 20.35 -18.11 -44.56
C SER A 125 19.05 -17.30 -44.42
N THR A 126 18.71 -16.54 -45.45
CA THR A 126 17.50 -15.70 -45.48
C THR A 126 16.56 -16.06 -46.65
N LEU A 127 15.27 -16.23 -46.36
CA LEU A 127 14.19 -16.37 -47.35
C LEU A 127 13.14 -15.28 -47.16
N ASN A 128 12.99 -14.41 -48.15
CA ASN A 128 11.99 -13.33 -48.13
C ASN A 128 11.00 -13.51 -49.28
N VAL A 129 9.70 -13.44 -48.98
CA VAL A 129 8.65 -13.38 -50.00
C VAL A 129 7.69 -12.25 -49.66
N ASN A 130 7.54 -11.29 -50.56
CA ASN A 130 6.63 -10.15 -50.40
C ASN A 130 5.62 -10.11 -51.56
N ILE A 131 4.35 -10.33 -51.24
CA ILE A 131 3.26 -10.34 -52.22
C ILE A 131 2.52 -9.00 -52.17
N ARG A 132 2.70 -8.17 -53.19
CA ARG A 132 2.19 -6.79 -53.23
C ARG A 132 0.72 -6.67 -53.65
N SER A 133 0.16 -7.68 -54.35
CA SER A 133 -1.25 -7.69 -54.74
C SER A 133 -1.76 -9.10 -55.08
N GLY A 134 -3.08 -9.30 -54.98
CA GLY A 134 -3.75 -10.52 -55.42
C GLY A 134 -3.79 -11.64 -54.37
N ASN A 135 -4.02 -12.87 -54.84
CA ASN A 135 -4.32 -14.05 -54.02
C ASN A 135 -3.22 -15.12 -54.06
N ARG A 136 -1.98 -14.72 -54.39
CA ARG A 136 -0.83 -15.63 -54.48
C ARG A 136 -0.42 -16.15 -53.10
N ARG A 137 -0.11 -17.45 -53.01
CA ARG A 137 0.51 -18.10 -51.83
C ARG A 137 2.01 -17.86 -51.84
N ALA A 138 2.65 -17.65 -50.68
CA ALA A 138 4.10 -17.42 -50.65
C ALA A 138 4.90 -18.68 -50.99
N LEU A 139 4.69 -19.76 -50.23
CA LEU A 139 5.47 -20.99 -50.36
C LEU A 139 4.57 -22.21 -50.25
N LEU A 140 4.67 -23.10 -51.24
CA LEU A 140 4.07 -24.43 -51.22
C LEU A 140 5.17 -25.49 -51.30
N VAL A 141 5.17 -26.41 -50.34
CA VAL A 141 5.96 -27.65 -50.38
C VAL A 141 4.98 -28.81 -50.35
N ARG A 142 4.94 -29.59 -51.44
CA ARG A 142 3.95 -30.66 -51.58
C ARG A 142 4.57 -31.97 -52.02
N GLY A 143 4.26 -33.03 -51.26
CA GLY A 143 4.61 -34.42 -51.51
C GLY A 143 3.93 -35.36 -50.52
N ASP A 144 4.01 -36.67 -50.71
CA ASP A 144 3.45 -37.64 -49.75
C ASP A 144 4.12 -37.48 -48.38
N SER A 145 5.43 -37.24 -48.37
CA SER A 145 6.22 -36.81 -47.21
C SER A 145 6.98 -35.54 -47.58
N SER A 146 6.39 -34.38 -47.29
CA SER A 146 7.07 -33.09 -47.46
C SER A 146 7.89 -32.75 -46.22
N VAL A 147 9.10 -32.23 -46.43
CA VAL A 147 10.05 -31.92 -45.35
C VAL A 147 10.47 -30.45 -45.43
N GLY A 148 10.49 -29.78 -44.29
CA GLY A 148 11.05 -28.44 -44.13
C GLY A 148 12.09 -28.40 -43.02
N GLU A 149 13.32 -28.02 -43.34
CA GLU A 149 14.40 -27.83 -42.37
C GLU A 149 14.85 -26.37 -42.40
N ILE A 150 14.65 -25.68 -41.28
CA ILE A 150 15.00 -24.27 -41.08
C ILE A 150 15.94 -24.20 -39.88
N TYR A 151 17.19 -23.82 -40.12
CA TYR A 151 18.24 -23.79 -39.09
C TYR A 151 19.05 -22.49 -39.13
N ASP A 152 19.23 -21.84 -37.99
CA ASP A 152 19.89 -20.54 -37.83
C ASP A 152 19.55 -19.52 -38.95
N SER A 153 18.27 -19.43 -39.33
CA SER A 153 17.84 -18.75 -40.55
C SER A 153 16.71 -17.74 -40.33
N LYS A 154 16.61 -16.76 -41.24
CA LYS A 154 15.53 -15.76 -41.24
C LYS A 154 14.54 -16.02 -42.35
N ILE A 155 13.26 -16.16 -42.02
CA ILE A 155 12.18 -16.30 -43.00
C ILE A 155 11.15 -15.21 -42.79
N ASN A 156 10.91 -14.39 -43.82
CA ASN A 156 9.89 -13.35 -43.81
C ASN A 156 8.93 -13.55 -44.97
N LEU A 157 7.67 -13.85 -44.68
CA LEU A 157 6.63 -14.07 -45.70
C LEU A 157 5.46 -13.10 -45.49
N ASP A 158 5.33 -12.10 -46.36
CA ASP A 158 4.21 -11.16 -46.36
C ASP A 158 3.22 -11.53 -47.46
N THR A 159 2.03 -11.95 -47.06
CA THR A 159 0.92 -12.25 -47.96
C THR A 159 -0.27 -11.34 -47.72
N LEU A 160 -1.10 -11.14 -48.76
CA LEU A 160 -2.34 -10.38 -48.63
C LEU A 160 -3.53 -11.31 -48.42
N ASN A 161 -3.89 -12.08 -49.45
CA ASN A 161 -5.15 -12.85 -49.50
C ASN A 161 -4.94 -14.37 -49.67
N SER A 162 -3.79 -14.90 -49.24
CA SER A 162 -3.48 -16.33 -49.34
C SER A 162 -2.55 -16.82 -48.23
N GLY A 163 -2.35 -18.13 -48.17
CA GLY A 163 -1.48 -18.75 -47.17
C GLY A 163 -0.02 -18.35 -47.31
N GLY A 164 0.71 -18.46 -46.20
CA GLY A 164 2.13 -18.20 -46.12
C GLY A 164 2.92 -19.42 -46.59
N MET A 165 3.26 -20.28 -45.64
CA MET A 165 4.04 -21.49 -45.79
C MET A 165 3.14 -22.72 -45.63
N GLU A 166 2.98 -23.50 -46.70
CA GLU A 166 2.10 -24.68 -46.68
C GLU A 166 2.88 -25.95 -47.01
N PHE A 167 2.88 -26.91 -46.09
CA PHE A 167 3.40 -28.27 -46.23
C PHE A 167 2.24 -29.25 -46.39
N ILE A 168 2.04 -29.72 -47.62
CA ILE A 168 0.91 -30.56 -47.98
C ILE A 168 1.39 -31.97 -48.27
N GLY A 169 0.83 -32.95 -47.57
CA GLY A 169 1.20 -34.36 -47.69
C GLY A 169 0.43 -35.29 -46.76
N ASP A 170 0.75 -36.57 -46.83
CA ASP A 170 0.27 -37.56 -45.86
C ASP A 170 1.02 -37.39 -44.54
N MET A 171 2.36 -37.38 -44.57
CA MET A 171 3.21 -37.25 -43.36
C MET A 171 4.18 -36.07 -43.49
N PRO A 172 3.70 -34.82 -43.48
CA PRO A 172 4.57 -33.65 -43.52
C PRO A 172 5.34 -33.49 -42.20
N ASN A 173 6.63 -33.13 -42.29
CA ASN A 173 7.49 -32.88 -41.14
C ASN A 173 8.22 -31.54 -41.33
N VAL A 174 8.09 -30.64 -40.36
CA VAL A 174 8.68 -29.31 -40.40
C VAL A 174 9.45 -29.08 -39.11
N LYS A 175 10.76 -28.81 -39.23
CA LYS A 175 11.64 -28.48 -38.13
C LYS A 175 12.19 -27.07 -38.27
N ILE A 176 11.98 -26.26 -37.24
CA ILE A 176 12.46 -24.89 -37.09
C ILE A 176 13.37 -24.85 -35.86
N SER A 177 14.65 -24.56 -36.06
CA SER A 177 15.67 -24.77 -35.03
C SER A 177 16.82 -23.77 -35.10
N GLY A 178 17.59 -23.65 -34.02
CA GLY A 178 18.77 -22.81 -33.92
C GLY A 178 18.48 -21.42 -33.35
N SER A 179 19.37 -20.98 -32.47
CA SER A 179 19.22 -19.75 -31.68
C SER A 179 19.18 -18.45 -32.49
N LYS A 180 19.54 -18.50 -33.78
CA LYS A 180 19.45 -17.35 -34.70
C LYS A 180 18.24 -17.42 -35.63
N THR A 181 17.38 -18.42 -35.46
CA THR A 181 16.22 -18.63 -36.33
C THR A 181 15.06 -17.73 -35.95
N GLU A 182 14.57 -17.00 -36.95
CA GLU A 182 13.45 -16.08 -36.86
C GLU A 182 12.52 -16.32 -38.05
N VAL A 183 11.29 -16.75 -37.79
CA VAL A 183 10.26 -16.97 -38.82
C VAL A 183 9.09 -16.04 -38.56
N ILE A 184 8.89 -15.07 -39.45
CA ILE A 184 7.78 -14.12 -39.39
C ILE A 184 6.89 -14.31 -40.62
N ILE A 185 5.60 -14.56 -40.40
CA ILE A 185 4.63 -14.71 -41.48
C ILE A 185 3.45 -13.78 -41.23
N ASN A 186 3.25 -12.81 -42.13
CA ASN A 186 2.15 -11.86 -42.07
C ASN A 186 1.11 -12.15 -43.15
N SER A 187 -0.16 -12.09 -42.80
CA SER A 187 -1.27 -12.20 -43.74
C SER A 187 -2.46 -11.30 -43.41
N ALA A 188 -3.17 -10.87 -44.45
CA ALA A 188 -4.34 -9.98 -44.33
C ALA A 188 -5.65 -10.61 -44.81
N ILE A 189 -5.75 -11.95 -44.84
CA ILE A 189 -6.92 -12.64 -45.43
C ILE A 189 -8.19 -12.31 -44.65
N SER A 190 -9.23 -11.89 -45.38
CA SER A 190 -10.51 -11.49 -44.79
C SER A 190 -11.38 -12.63 -44.29
N GLU A 191 -11.29 -13.84 -44.89
CA GLU A 191 -11.89 -15.09 -44.40
C GLU A 191 -11.60 -16.26 -45.37
N ASN A 192 -11.02 -17.37 -44.90
CA ASN A 192 -10.96 -18.62 -45.66
C ASN A 192 -10.72 -19.83 -44.74
N ALA A 193 -11.66 -20.77 -44.70
CA ALA A 193 -11.62 -21.91 -43.79
C ALA A 193 -10.54 -22.97 -44.10
N PHE A 194 -9.79 -22.87 -45.20
CA PHE A 194 -8.83 -23.89 -45.68
C PHE A 194 -7.40 -23.38 -45.88
N LYS A 195 -7.05 -22.20 -45.37
CA LYS A 195 -5.71 -21.63 -45.49
C LYS A 195 -5.06 -21.43 -44.13
N GLY A 196 -3.73 -21.33 -44.12
CA GLY A 196 -2.89 -21.09 -42.95
C GLY A 196 -1.75 -20.11 -43.25
N ASN A 197 -1.28 -19.34 -42.27
CA ASN A 197 0.08 -18.81 -42.36
C ASN A 197 1.06 -19.95 -42.36
N ILE A 198 0.84 -20.91 -41.46
CA ILE A 198 1.39 -22.25 -41.55
C ILE A 198 0.23 -23.22 -41.76
N TYR A 199 0.30 -23.99 -42.83
CA TYR A 199 -0.60 -25.12 -43.08
C TYR A 199 0.21 -26.40 -43.13
N ILE A 200 -0.17 -27.40 -42.34
CA ILE A 200 0.50 -28.69 -42.33
C ILE A 200 -0.55 -29.81 -42.36
N GLY A 201 -0.47 -30.69 -43.35
CA GLY A 201 -1.30 -31.89 -43.42
C GLY A 201 -1.82 -32.24 -44.81
N GLY A 202 -2.93 -32.96 -44.84
CA GLY A 202 -3.52 -33.50 -46.07
C GLY A 202 -4.23 -32.45 -46.92
N VAL A 203 -4.52 -32.77 -48.18
CA VAL A 203 -5.04 -31.83 -49.20
C VAL A 203 -6.48 -31.34 -48.97
N SER A 204 -7.25 -31.98 -48.07
CA SER A 204 -8.66 -31.63 -47.83
C SER A 204 -9.16 -32.17 -46.49
N ASN A 205 -10.36 -31.76 -46.07
CA ASN A 205 -10.97 -32.23 -44.82
C ASN A 205 -11.38 -33.70 -44.84
N VAL A 206 -11.68 -34.25 -46.01
CA VAL A 206 -12.09 -35.65 -46.17
C VAL A 206 -10.89 -36.58 -46.35
N SER A 207 -9.70 -36.00 -46.51
CA SER A 207 -8.44 -36.71 -46.66
C SER A 207 -7.38 -35.99 -45.82
N PRO A 208 -7.52 -35.98 -44.48
CA PRO A 208 -6.46 -35.48 -43.61
C PRO A 208 -5.19 -36.31 -43.80
N GLY A 209 -4.05 -35.70 -43.48
CA GLY A 209 -2.78 -36.41 -43.37
C GLY A 209 -2.76 -37.29 -42.11
N ARG A 210 -1.61 -37.89 -41.84
CA ARG A 210 -1.32 -38.72 -40.68
C ARG A 210 0.03 -38.31 -40.10
N ASN A 211 0.14 -38.24 -38.78
CA ASN A 211 1.41 -37.97 -38.08
C ASN A 211 2.16 -36.73 -38.59
N ALA A 212 1.44 -35.68 -39.00
CA ALA A 212 2.06 -34.40 -39.30
C ALA A 212 2.84 -33.88 -38.08
N GLU A 213 4.02 -33.32 -38.29
CA GLU A 213 4.87 -32.82 -37.20
C GLU A 213 5.38 -31.41 -37.50
N LEU A 214 5.20 -30.52 -36.51
CA LEU A 214 5.83 -29.21 -36.44
C LEU A 214 6.68 -29.17 -35.17
N GLU A 215 7.98 -29.03 -35.35
CA GLU A 215 8.96 -28.97 -34.26
C GLU A 215 9.63 -27.59 -34.25
N ILE A 216 9.58 -26.89 -33.12
CA ILE A 216 10.24 -25.59 -32.92
C ILE A 216 11.15 -25.74 -31.70
N VAL A 217 12.46 -25.65 -31.89
CA VAL A 217 13.47 -26.03 -30.89
C VAL A 217 14.68 -25.11 -30.87
N GLU A 218 15.55 -25.29 -29.89
CA GLU A 218 16.87 -24.63 -29.80
C GLU A 218 16.77 -23.09 -29.88
N ASN A 219 15.93 -22.48 -29.04
CA ASN A 219 15.71 -21.02 -28.97
C ASN A 219 15.18 -20.36 -30.26
N ALA A 220 14.68 -21.12 -31.24
CA ALA A 220 14.08 -20.55 -32.43
C ALA A 220 12.79 -19.77 -32.12
N THR A 221 12.55 -18.68 -32.83
CA THR A 221 11.36 -17.84 -32.65
C THR A 221 10.46 -17.85 -33.89
N VAL A 222 9.17 -18.13 -33.71
CA VAL A 222 8.16 -18.14 -34.77
C VAL A 222 7.01 -17.20 -34.41
N GLU A 223 6.76 -16.22 -35.27
CA GLU A 223 5.66 -15.27 -35.13
C GLU A 223 4.73 -15.34 -36.35
N LEU A 224 3.45 -15.65 -36.10
CA LEU A 224 2.43 -15.76 -37.12
C LEU A 224 1.35 -14.70 -36.91
N ASN A 225 1.21 -13.80 -37.88
CA ASN A 225 0.24 -12.70 -37.86
C ASN A 225 -0.86 -12.93 -38.91
N GLY A 226 -1.96 -13.51 -38.44
CA GLY A 226 -3.11 -13.88 -39.25
C GLY A 226 -4.12 -12.75 -39.49
N GLY A 227 -5.02 -13.00 -40.44
CA GLY A 227 -6.25 -12.24 -40.63
C GLY A 227 -7.43 -12.85 -39.85
N ASN A 228 -8.62 -12.87 -40.45
CA ASN A 228 -9.81 -13.50 -39.84
C ASN A 228 -9.95 -14.99 -40.24
N PHE A 229 -8.82 -15.71 -40.26
CA PHE A 229 -8.76 -17.13 -40.63
C PHE A 229 -7.81 -17.88 -39.71
N ALA A 230 -7.61 -19.19 -39.94
CA ALA A 230 -6.63 -19.95 -39.18
C ALA A 230 -5.22 -19.49 -39.53
N THR A 231 -4.54 -18.91 -38.56
CA THR A 231 -3.13 -18.54 -38.62
C THR A 231 -2.26 -19.80 -38.65
N LEU A 232 -2.53 -20.76 -37.75
CA LEU A 232 -1.93 -22.09 -37.74
C LEU A 232 -3.00 -23.14 -38.03
N MET A 233 -2.84 -23.89 -39.13
CA MET A 233 -3.77 -24.93 -39.54
C MET A 233 -3.09 -26.29 -39.62
N ILE A 234 -3.58 -27.23 -38.80
CA ILE A 234 -3.18 -28.62 -38.80
C ILE A 234 -4.34 -29.48 -39.32
N ASN A 235 -4.09 -30.23 -40.39
CA ASN A 235 -5.07 -31.08 -41.05
C ASN A 235 -4.55 -32.53 -41.18
N SER A 236 -4.33 -33.18 -40.04
CA SER A 236 -3.74 -34.52 -39.95
C SER A 236 -4.23 -35.24 -38.70
N THR A 237 -4.48 -36.55 -38.74
CA THR A 237 -4.63 -37.34 -37.51
C THR A 237 -3.29 -37.46 -36.79
N ASP A 238 -3.31 -37.63 -35.47
CA ASP A 238 -2.13 -37.89 -34.63
C ASP A 238 -0.99 -36.86 -34.81
N ALA A 239 -1.35 -35.62 -35.17
CA ALA A 239 -0.38 -34.58 -35.44
C ALA A 239 0.28 -34.08 -34.16
N LYS A 240 1.56 -33.69 -34.27
CA LYS A 240 2.37 -33.18 -33.17
C LYS A 240 2.81 -31.75 -33.44
N VAL A 241 2.64 -30.91 -32.43
CA VAL A 241 3.24 -29.58 -32.36
C VAL A 241 4.11 -29.58 -31.11
N ASN A 242 5.42 -29.45 -31.31
CA ASN A 242 6.43 -29.53 -30.25
C ASN A 242 7.17 -28.19 -30.15
N ILE A 243 7.22 -27.62 -28.95
CA ILE A 243 7.96 -26.38 -28.67
C ILE A 243 8.88 -26.63 -27.48
N TYR A 244 10.17 -26.81 -27.77
CA TYR A 244 11.15 -27.26 -26.79
C TYR A 244 12.36 -26.34 -26.69
N SER A 245 13.13 -26.50 -25.60
CA SER A 245 14.46 -25.90 -25.47
C SER A 245 14.45 -24.38 -25.69
N GLU A 246 13.63 -23.67 -24.91
CA GLU A 246 13.50 -22.20 -24.88
C GLU A 246 13.05 -21.58 -26.21
N ALA A 247 12.53 -22.38 -27.13
CA ALA A 247 11.95 -21.89 -28.38
C ALA A 247 10.58 -21.24 -28.15
N SER A 248 10.16 -20.35 -29.06
CA SER A 248 8.91 -19.61 -28.95
C SER A 248 8.02 -19.69 -30.19
N LEU A 249 6.70 -19.79 -29.96
CA LEU A 249 5.66 -19.68 -30.97
C LEU A 249 4.57 -18.70 -30.53
N ALA A 250 4.43 -17.60 -31.29
CA ALA A 250 3.36 -16.63 -31.12
C ALA A 250 2.38 -16.72 -32.30
N VAL A 251 1.08 -16.88 -31.99
CA VAL A 251 0.01 -16.95 -32.99
C VAL A 251 -1.03 -15.87 -32.76
N ASN A 252 -1.04 -14.87 -33.64
CA ASN A 252 -1.89 -13.70 -33.54
C ASN A 252 -3.03 -13.74 -34.57
N GLY A 253 -4.28 -13.63 -34.10
CA GLY A 253 -5.46 -13.44 -34.92
C GLY A 253 -5.96 -11.98 -34.92
N ARG A 254 -6.95 -11.68 -35.77
CA ARG A 254 -7.63 -10.38 -35.80
C ARG A 254 -9.01 -10.45 -35.17
N ASN A 255 -10.06 -10.24 -35.96
CA ASN A 255 -11.45 -10.29 -35.54
C ASN A 255 -12.05 -11.60 -36.04
N ASN A 256 -11.59 -12.70 -35.46
CA ASN A 256 -11.96 -14.04 -35.91
C ASN A 256 -13.35 -14.42 -35.40
N ASP A 257 -14.22 -14.91 -36.29
CA ASP A 257 -15.61 -15.24 -35.98
C ASP A 257 -15.96 -16.70 -36.30
N GLY A 258 -16.88 -17.25 -35.51
CA GLY A 258 -17.40 -18.60 -35.62
C GLY A 258 -16.30 -19.65 -35.70
N VAL A 259 -16.30 -20.47 -36.75
CA VAL A 259 -15.36 -21.60 -36.87
C VAL A 259 -13.91 -21.18 -37.17
N ASN A 260 -13.62 -19.91 -37.41
CA ASN A 260 -12.35 -19.42 -37.95
C ASN A 260 -11.32 -19.10 -36.87
N ALA A 261 -11.14 -19.99 -35.89
CA ALA A 261 -10.15 -19.85 -34.84
C ALA A 261 -8.73 -19.62 -35.41
N PRO A 262 -7.90 -18.76 -34.79
CA PRO A 262 -6.48 -18.59 -35.13
C PRO A 262 -5.70 -19.90 -35.20
N ILE A 263 -5.98 -20.86 -34.30
CA ILE A 263 -5.37 -22.19 -34.33
C ILE A 263 -6.44 -23.23 -34.56
N ARG A 264 -6.25 -24.07 -35.58
CA ARG A 264 -7.19 -25.14 -35.92
C ARG A 264 -6.50 -26.48 -36.12
N PHE A 265 -6.93 -27.45 -35.33
CA PHE A 265 -6.70 -28.87 -35.56
C PHE A 265 -7.97 -29.46 -36.13
N ARG A 266 -8.01 -29.61 -37.45
CA ARG A 266 -9.28 -29.54 -38.18
C ARG A 266 -9.99 -30.87 -38.34
N ALA A 267 -9.31 -31.88 -38.87
CA ALA A 267 -9.89 -33.16 -39.24
C ALA A 267 -8.97 -34.29 -38.78
N GLY A 268 -9.37 -34.97 -37.71
CA GLY A 268 -8.58 -36.00 -37.05
C GLY A 268 -8.88 -36.05 -35.55
N ASN A 269 -8.07 -36.81 -34.83
CA ASN A 269 -8.05 -37.05 -33.40
C ASN A 269 -6.60 -37.32 -32.97
N GLY A 270 -6.35 -37.46 -31.67
CA GLY A 270 -5.03 -37.84 -31.15
C GLY A 270 -3.97 -36.75 -31.25
N TYR A 271 -4.36 -35.47 -31.39
CA TYR A 271 -3.42 -34.37 -31.52
C TYR A 271 -2.58 -34.22 -30.25
N GLN A 272 -1.28 -33.97 -30.40
CA GLN A 272 -0.38 -33.68 -29.30
C GLN A 272 0.21 -32.28 -29.46
N PHE A 273 0.04 -31.45 -28.44
CA PHE A 273 0.64 -30.13 -28.35
C PHE A 273 1.53 -30.12 -27.11
N ASN A 274 2.83 -30.23 -27.33
CA ASN A 274 3.82 -30.42 -26.29
C ASN A 274 4.69 -29.16 -26.15
N ILE A 275 4.73 -28.60 -24.95
CA ILE A 275 5.61 -27.49 -24.57
C ILE A 275 6.50 -27.98 -23.44
N ASP A 276 7.81 -28.05 -23.67
CA ASP A 276 8.80 -28.57 -22.72
C ASP A 276 9.96 -27.58 -22.62
N GLY A 277 9.93 -26.72 -21.60
CA GLY A 277 10.84 -25.58 -21.47
C GLY A 277 10.76 -24.56 -22.62
N GLY A 278 9.66 -24.56 -23.39
CA GLY A 278 9.41 -23.61 -24.48
C GLY A 278 8.30 -22.61 -24.14
N HIS A 279 8.08 -21.61 -25.00
CA HIS A 279 7.06 -20.58 -24.81
C HIS A 279 6.04 -20.55 -25.95
N PHE A 280 4.77 -20.74 -25.61
CA PHE A 280 3.65 -20.61 -26.53
C PHE A 280 2.70 -19.51 -26.11
N PHE A 281 2.37 -18.63 -27.05
CA PHE A 281 1.32 -17.62 -26.92
C PHE A 281 0.35 -17.69 -28.10
N ALA A 282 -0.95 -17.59 -27.83
CA ALA A 282 -1.95 -17.37 -28.86
C ALA A 282 -3.02 -16.37 -28.42
N GLY A 283 -3.34 -15.42 -29.31
CA GLY A 283 -4.34 -14.40 -29.02
C GLY A 283 -5.02 -13.86 -30.26
N LYS A 284 -6.02 -13.00 -30.05
CA LYS A 284 -6.70 -12.28 -31.15
C LYS A 284 -7.21 -10.92 -30.69
N ASN A 285 -7.34 -9.98 -31.62
CA ASN A 285 -7.83 -8.62 -31.32
C ASN A 285 -9.32 -8.56 -30.94
N GLY A 286 -10.14 -9.47 -31.45
CA GLY A 286 -11.59 -9.45 -31.25
C GLY A 286 -12.33 -10.58 -31.97
N GLY A 287 -13.64 -10.44 -32.16
CA GLY A 287 -14.51 -11.46 -32.78
C GLY A 287 -14.93 -12.58 -31.81
N ASN A 288 -15.82 -13.46 -32.24
CA ASN A 288 -16.45 -14.45 -31.36
C ASN A 288 -15.94 -15.89 -31.47
N SER A 289 -14.97 -16.17 -32.34
CA SER A 289 -14.38 -17.51 -32.42
C SER A 289 -13.62 -17.87 -31.13
N PRO A 290 -13.36 -19.16 -30.89
CA PRO A 290 -12.31 -19.54 -29.97
C PRO A 290 -10.93 -19.12 -30.49
N VAL A 291 -9.91 -19.13 -29.62
CA VAL A 291 -8.51 -18.96 -30.05
C VAL A 291 -7.98 -20.28 -30.61
N ILE A 292 -8.21 -21.38 -29.89
CA ILE A 292 -7.82 -22.72 -30.30
C ILE A 292 -9.06 -23.58 -30.52
N ARG A 293 -9.15 -24.20 -31.69
CA ARG A 293 -10.23 -25.15 -32.03
C ARG A 293 -9.66 -26.52 -32.39
N MET A 294 -9.87 -27.51 -31.53
CA MET A 294 -9.34 -28.86 -31.67
C MET A 294 -10.46 -29.89 -31.88
N SER A 295 -10.61 -30.40 -33.10
CA SER A 295 -11.61 -31.44 -33.40
C SER A 295 -11.24 -32.80 -32.77
N GLY A 296 -12.22 -33.69 -32.63
CA GLY A 296 -11.97 -35.08 -32.26
C GLY A 296 -11.76 -35.30 -30.75
N SER A 297 -11.17 -36.46 -30.44
CA SER A 297 -10.96 -37.01 -29.08
C SER A 297 -9.49 -37.38 -28.88
N ASN A 298 -9.12 -37.77 -27.66
CA ASN A 298 -7.74 -38.21 -27.32
C ASN A 298 -6.67 -37.15 -27.61
N ASN A 299 -7.06 -35.89 -27.64
CA ASN A 299 -6.13 -34.79 -27.84
C ASN A 299 -5.44 -34.46 -26.52
N LYS A 300 -4.19 -34.00 -26.58
CA LYS A 300 -3.38 -33.70 -25.41
C LYS A 300 -2.63 -32.38 -25.57
N ILE A 301 -2.75 -31.51 -24.58
CA ILE A 301 -1.88 -30.36 -24.36
C ILE A 301 -1.04 -30.65 -23.11
N SER A 302 0.27 -30.66 -23.26
CA SER A 302 1.23 -30.96 -22.18
C SER A 302 2.22 -29.81 -22.03
N VAL A 303 2.34 -29.27 -20.82
CA VAL A 303 3.26 -28.17 -20.47
C VAL A 303 4.17 -28.61 -19.32
N LEU A 304 5.45 -28.76 -19.63
CA LEU A 304 6.43 -29.47 -18.81
C LEU A 304 7.72 -28.66 -18.64
N ASN A 305 8.46 -28.95 -17.57
CA ASN A 305 9.82 -28.46 -17.28
C ASN A 305 10.07 -26.97 -17.57
N GLY A 306 9.22 -26.07 -17.05
CA GLY A 306 9.36 -24.62 -17.27
C GLY A 306 8.64 -24.11 -18.53
N GLY A 307 7.86 -24.96 -19.19
CA GLY A 307 7.09 -24.57 -20.37
C GLY A 307 6.00 -23.56 -20.06
N VAL A 308 5.71 -22.69 -21.03
CA VAL A 308 4.69 -21.64 -20.92
C VAL A 308 3.63 -21.79 -22.00
N PHE A 309 2.37 -21.76 -21.61
CA PHE A 309 1.23 -21.78 -22.54
C PHE A 309 0.23 -20.68 -22.17
N GLU A 310 0.06 -19.71 -23.05
CA GLU A 310 -0.80 -18.55 -22.83
C GLU A 310 -1.83 -18.39 -23.95
N VAL A 311 -3.09 -18.18 -23.57
CA VAL A 311 -4.20 -17.93 -24.48
C VAL A 311 -4.99 -16.70 -24.02
N ASP A 312 -5.06 -15.66 -24.85
CA ASP A 312 -5.90 -14.46 -24.61
C ASP A 312 -7.02 -14.37 -25.65
N ASN A 313 -8.26 -14.55 -25.19
CA ASN A 313 -9.46 -14.31 -25.98
C ASN A 313 -10.29 -13.15 -25.40
N PRO A 314 -10.17 -11.92 -25.93
CA PRO A 314 -11.03 -10.82 -25.52
C PRO A 314 -12.52 -11.04 -25.88
N GLY A 315 -12.79 -11.89 -26.88
CA GLY A 315 -14.11 -12.10 -27.46
C GLY A 315 -14.66 -10.87 -28.16
N ASN A 316 -15.98 -10.84 -28.33
CA ASN A 316 -16.72 -9.71 -28.91
C ASN A 316 -17.33 -8.77 -27.85
N GLY A 317 -16.96 -8.92 -26.57
CA GLY A 317 -17.51 -8.18 -25.44
C GLY A 317 -18.84 -8.69 -24.90
N VAL A 318 -19.55 -9.57 -25.63
CA VAL A 318 -20.82 -10.16 -25.20
C VAL A 318 -20.56 -11.52 -24.57
N ALA A 319 -20.92 -11.68 -23.29
CA ALA A 319 -20.75 -12.96 -22.59
C ALA A 319 -21.50 -14.10 -23.29
N ASN A 320 -20.95 -15.31 -23.23
CA ASN A 320 -21.51 -16.51 -23.85
C ASN A 320 -21.30 -17.74 -22.95
N ASP A 321 -22.21 -18.72 -23.00
CA ASP A 321 -22.11 -19.96 -22.20
C ASP A 321 -21.32 -21.08 -22.92
N GLY A 322 -20.86 -20.85 -24.14
CA GLY A 322 -20.16 -21.84 -24.96
C GLY A 322 -21.11 -22.82 -25.66
N GLY A 323 -20.58 -24.00 -25.99
CA GLY A 323 -21.27 -25.06 -26.70
C GLY A 323 -21.41 -24.84 -28.21
N VAL A 324 -20.76 -23.81 -28.77
CA VAL A 324 -20.76 -23.50 -30.21
C VAL A 324 -19.45 -22.84 -30.62
N ALA A 325 -19.01 -22.98 -31.87
CA ALA A 325 -17.76 -22.37 -32.33
C ALA A 325 -17.72 -20.82 -32.27
N GLY A 326 -18.84 -20.12 -32.01
CA GLY A 326 -18.90 -18.66 -31.83
C GLY A 326 -19.09 -18.25 -30.37
N GLY A 327 -18.57 -19.04 -29.43
CA GLY A 327 -18.82 -18.92 -27.99
C GLY A 327 -17.77 -18.14 -27.20
N ASN A 328 -16.87 -17.39 -27.87
CA ASN A 328 -15.79 -16.61 -27.25
C ASN A 328 -14.82 -17.45 -26.38
N GLN A 329 -14.56 -18.71 -26.73
CA GLN A 329 -13.81 -19.60 -25.84
C GLN A 329 -12.30 -19.44 -25.92
N GLY A 330 -11.56 -19.75 -24.85
CA GLY A 330 -10.11 -19.90 -24.96
C GLY A 330 -9.77 -21.09 -25.87
N VAL A 331 -10.14 -22.28 -25.41
CA VAL A 331 -9.97 -23.55 -26.14
C VAL A 331 -11.32 -24.24 -26.32
N PHE A 332 -11.60 -24.63 -27.55
CA PHE A 332 -12.86 -25.29 -27.93
C PHE A 332 -12.62 -26.65 -28.58
N TYR A 333 -13.28 -27.68 -28.04
CA TYR A 333 -13.37 -29.01 -28.60
C TYR A 333 -14.78 -29.22 -29.15
N PRO A 334 -14.97 -29.16 -30.49
CA PRO A 334 -16.24 -29.48 -31.11
C PRO A 334 -16.66 -30.92 -30.83
N SER A 335 -17.96 -31.15 -30.79
CA SER A 335 -18.51 -32.48 -30.53
C SER A 335 -17.98 -33.52 -31.54
N ALA A 336 -17.57 -34.68 -31.01
CA ALA A 336 -17.02 -35.79 -31.78
C ALA A 336 -17.82 -37.08 -31.53
N THR A 337 -17.82 -37.98 -32.53
CA THR A 337 -18.45 -39.30 -32.40
C THR A 337 -17.65 -40.27 -31.54
N ASP A 338 -16.33 -40.10 -31.49
CA ASP A 338 -15.43 -40.83 -30.62
C ASP A 338 -15.33 -40.14 -29.24
N ILE A 339 -15.31 -40.92 -28.17
CA ILE A 339 -15.57 -40.47 -26.78
C ILE A 339 -14.35 -40.56 -25.85
N GLY A 340 -13.14 -40.57 -26.42
CA GLY A 340 -11.89 -40.46 -25.66
C GLY A 340 -11.70 -39.09 -24.98
N PRO A 341 -10.95 -39.01 -23.86
CA PRO A 341 -10.74 -37.75 -23.14
C PRO A 341 -9.81 -36.80 -23.90
N ASN A 342 -10.06 -35.49 -23.80
CA ASN A 342 -9.11 -34.45 -24.18
C ASN A 342 -8.38 -33.97 -22.92
N THR A 343 -7.05 -34.04 -22.90
CA THR A 343 -6.25 -33.85 -21.69
C THR A 343 -5.48 -32.53 -21.73
N PHE A 344 -5.54 -31.79 -20.64
CA PHE A 344 -4.66 -30.68 -20.29
C PHE A 344 -3.78 -31.11 -19.13
N GLU A 345 -2.47 -30.94 -19.27
CA GLU A 345 -1.51 -31.34 -18.26
C GLU A 345 -0.45 -30.26 -18.08
N VAL A 346 -0.26 -29.80 -16.84
CA VAL A 346 0.85 -28.94 -16.44
C VAL A 346 1.62 -29.60 -15.30
N LYS A 347 2.93 -29.77 -15.50
CA LYS A 347 3.78 -30.47 -14.53
C LYS A 347 5.17 -29.86 -14.41
N GLY A 348 5.71 -29.92 -13.19
CA GLY A 348 7.05 -29.46 -12.89
C GLY A 348 7.07 -27.97 -12.55
N GLN A 349 8.04 -27.60 -11.73
CA GLN A 349 8.27 -26.22 -11.32
C GLN A 349 8.53 -25.32 -12.53
N GLY A 350 7.98 -24.11 -12.50
CA GLY A 350 8.11 -23.13 -13.59
C GLY A 350 7.15 -23.37 -14.77
N SER A 351 6.55 -24.56 -14.89
CA SER A 351 5.58 -24.84 -15.96
C SER A 351 4.25 -24.18 -15.66
N TYR A 352 3.72 -23.40 -16.60
CA TYR A 352 2.45 -22.72 -16.37
C TYR A 352 1.55 -22.57 -17.61
N ILE A 353 0.25 -22.69 -17.36
CA ILE A 353 -0.82 -22.50 -18.34
C ILE A 353 -1.70 -21.34 -17.87
N VAL A 354 -1.95 -20.36 -18.75
CA VAL A 354 -2.92 -19.28 -18.54
C VAL A 354 -3.88 -19.23 -19.72
N ILE A 355 -5.19 -19.29 -19.43
CA ILE A 355 -6.24 -19.13 -20.44
C ILE A 355 -7.21 -18.07 -19.97
N ASP A 356 -7.24 -16.92 -20.64
CA ASP A 356 -8.17 -15.82 -20.35
C ASP A 356 -9.21 -15.65 -21.46
N ALA A 357 -10.46 -16.01 -21.17
CA ALA A 357 -11.59 -15.88 -22.09
C ALA A 357 -12.58 -14.80 -21.61
N LYS A 358 -12.27 -13.53 -21.86
CA LYS A 358 -12.97 -12.36 -21.27
C LYS A 358 -14.48 -12.27 -21.57
N SER A 359 -14.98 -13.02 -22.55
CA SER A 359 -16.40 -13.01 -22.95
C SER A 359 -17.01 -14.41 -23.16
N GLY A 360 -16.37 -15.48 -22.66
CA GLY A 360 -16.87 -16.85 -22.80
C GLY A 360 -16.23 -17.83 -21.83
N PRO A 361 -16.44 -19.15 -22.00
CA PRO A 361 -15.73 -20.18 -21.23
C PRO A 361 -14.24 -20.24 -21.57
N GLY A 362 -13.41 -20.56 -20.58
CA GLY A 362 -11.99 -20.81 -20.82
C GLY A 362 -11.76 -22.07 -21.65
N ILE A 363 -12.34 -23.20 -21.20
CA ILE A 363 -12.24 -24.51 -21.85
C ILE A 363 -13.64 -25.08 -22.08
N ASP A 364 -13.98 -25.35 -23.33
CA ASP A 364 -15.31 -25.79 -23.73
C ASP A 364 -15.25 -27.07 -24.59
N LEU A 365 -15.84 -28.13 -24.07
CA LEU A 365 -15.96 -29.45 -24.67
C LEU A 365 -17.43 -29.68 -25.03
N GLU A 366 -17.76 -29.48 -26.30
CA GLU A 366 -19.14 -29.49 -26.79
C GLU A 366 -19.76 -30.90 -26.77
N GLY A 367 -21.04 -30.96 -26.38
CA GLY A 367 -21.88 -32.14 -26.56
C GLY A 367 -21.42 -33.32 -25.70
N SER A 368 -20.95 -34.40 -26.33
CA SER A 368 -20.54 -35.64 -25.64
C SER A 368 -19.04 -35.68 -25.30
N ALA A 369 -18.28 -34.64 -25.63
CA ALA A 369 -16.84 -34.59 -25.42
C ALA A 369 -16.48 -34.67 -23.93
N ARG A 370 -15.38 -35.40 -23.65
CA ARG A 370 -14.87 -35.66 -22.30
C ARG A 370 -13.50 -35.03 -22.12
N GLY A 371 -13.19 -34.62 -20.90
CA GLY A 371 -11.96 -33.90 -20.59
C GLY A 371 -11.22 -34.46 -19.38
N GLN A 372 -9.93 -34.18 -19.32
CA GLN A 372 -9.10 -34.38 -18.15
C GLN A 372 -8.19 -33.15 -17.95
N VAL A 373 -8.09 -32.67 -16.71
CA VAL A 373 -7.19 -31.57 -16.32
C VAL A 373 -6.29 -32.08 -15.20
N ILE A 374 -4.98 -31.96 -15.39
CA ILE A 374 -3.97 -32.46 -14.46
C ILE A 374 -2.99 -31.34 -14.15
N GLY A 375 -2.91 -30.93 -12.89
CA GLY A 375 -1.87 -30.05 -12.38
C GLY A 375 -1.10 -30.77 -11.29
N SER A 376 0.20 -31.00 -11.47
CA SER A 376 0.97 -31.71 -10.44
C SER A 376 2.42 -31.26 -10.31
N ASN A 377 3.04 -31.58 -9.18
CA ASN A 377 4.47 -31.34 -8.91
C ASN A 377 4.92 -29.90 -9.23
N GLY A 378 4.25 -28.91 -8.63
CA GLY A 378 4.59 -27.50 -8.82
C GLY A 378 4.09 -26.87 -10.13
N GLY A 379 3.21 -27.56 -10.88
CA GLY A 379 2.56 -26.97 -12.06
C GLY A 379 1.60 -25.83 -11.70
N TYR A 380 1.47 -24.85 -12.60
CA TYR A 380 0.56 -23.71 -12.48
C TYR A 380 -0.52 -23.77 -13.58
N LEU A 381 -1.80 -23.61 -13.24
CA LEU A 381 -2.88 -23.49 -14.22
C LEU A 381 -3.90 -22.43 -13.78
N SER A 382 -4.04 -21.37 -14.57
CA SER A 382 -5.08 -20.37 -14.41
C SER A 382 -6.03 -20.39 -15.59
N VAL A 383 -7.34 -20.44 -15.30
CA VAL A 383 -8.40 -20.37 -16.31
C VAL A 383 -9.44 -19.35 -15.86
N SER A 384 -9.57 -18.26 -16.62
CA SER A 384 -10.59 -17.24 -16.42
C SER A 384 -11.58 -17.20 -17.58
N GLY A 385 -12.84 -16.92 -17.25
CA GLY A 385 -13.90 -16.80 -18.24
C GLY A 385 -15.02 -15.86 -17.77
N ARG A 386 -15.96 -15.55 -18.67
CA ARG A 386 -17.17 -14.79 -18.34
C ARG A 386 -18.38 -15.33 -19.08
N THR A 387 -19.18 -16.13 -18.37
CA THR A 387 -20.36 -16.77 -18.94
C THR A 387 -21.57 -15.83 -18.97
N ALA A 388 -22.53 -16.11 -19.85
CA ALA A 388 -23.75 -15.30 -20.00
C ALA A 388 -24.72 -15.55 -18.83
N THR A 389 -24.89 -16.82 -18.44
CA THR A 389 -25.83 -17.23 -17.40
C THR A 389 -25.10 -17.73 -16.16
N ALA A 390 -25.80 -17.72 -15.02
CA ALA A 390 -25.28 -18.27 -13.77
C ALA A 390 -25.07 -19.79 -13.84
N ALA A 391 -25.74 -20.47 -14.77
CA ALA A 391 -25.60 -21.91 -15.00
C ALA A 391 -24.42 -22.26 -15.93
N GLY A 392 -23.92 -21.30 -16.71
CA GLY A 392 -22.74 -21.48 -17.55
C GLY A 392 -21.47 -21.68 -16.72
N GLY A 393 -20.61 -22.59 -17.17
CA GLY A 393 -19.31 -22.90 -16.57
C GLY A 393 -18.15 -22.42 -17.45
N ILE A 394 -17.03 -22.01 -16.84
CA ILE A 394 -15.80 -21.72 -17.60
C ILE A 394 -15.09 -22.99 -18.08
N PHE A 395 -15.32 -24.09 -17.37
CA PHE A 395 -15.14 -25.44 -17.85
C PHE A 395 -16.51 -26.02 -18.21
N ASN A 396 -16.77 -26.17 -19.49
CA ASN A 396 -18.00 -26.77 -20.00
C ASN A 396 -17.69 -28.13 -20.60
N ALA A 397 -18.24 -29.22 -20.07
CA ALA A 397 -17.97 -30.57 -20.59
C ALA A 397 -19.08 -31.55 -20.24
N ASN A 398 -19.16 -32.67 -20.96
CA ASN A 398 -20.01 -33.78 -20.51
C ASN A 398 -19.44 -34.42 -19.24
N ILE A 399 -18.25 -35.01 -19.35
CA ILE A 399 -17.51 -35.60 -18.22
C ILE A 399 -16.15 -34.94 -18.14
N LEU A 400 -15.78 -34.47 -16.94
CA LEU A 400 -14.49 -33.85 -16.68
C LEU A 400 -13.87 -34.47 -15.43
N HIS A 401 -12.62 -34.92 -15.56
CA HIS A 401 -11.81 -35.38 -14.44
C HIS A 401 -10.71 -34.36 -14.17
N VAL A 402 -10.72 -33.76 -12.99
CA VAL A 402 -9.74 -32.77 -12.58
C VAL A 402 -8.90 -33.33 -11.44
N VAL A 403 -7.58 -33.24 -11.54
CA VAL A 403 -6.65 -33.73 -10.51
C VAL A 403 -5.60 -32.66 -10.23
N PHE A 404 -5.52 -32.24 -8.97
CA PHE A 404 -4.41 -31.46 -8.43
C PHE A 404 -3.62 -32.34 -7.49
N ASP A 405 -2.33 -32.51 -7.76
CA ASP A 405 -1.45 -33.31 -6.92
C ASP A 405 -0.18 -32.52 -6.60
N ASN A 406 -0.21 -31.85 -5.45
CA ASN A 406 0.79 -30.87 -5.05
C ASN A 406 1.10 -29.84 -6.16
N PRO A 407 0.07 -29.12 -6.69
CA PRO A 407 0.29 -28.06 -7.67
C PRO A 407 1.08 -26.91 -7.04
N LEU A 408 1.64 -26.00 -7.84
CA LEU A 408 2.08 -24.71 -7.29
C LEU A 408 0.88 -23.78 -7.11
N PHE A 409 0.09 -23.62 -8.17
CA PHE A 409 -1.07 -22.73 -8.16
C PHE A 409 -2.13 -23.13 -9.19
N MET A 410 -3.36 -23.34 -8.76
CA MET A 410 -4.52 -23.54 -9.62
C MET A 410 -5.50 -22.40 -9.35
N ASP A 411 -5.97 -21.66 -10.36
CA ASP A 411 -6.96 -20.59 -10.16
C ASP A 411 -8.00 -20.56 -11.27
N TYR A 412 -9.24 -20.84 -10.91
CA TYR A 412 -10.36 -20.94 -11.83
C TYR A 412 -11.43 -19.93 -11.48
N ARG A 413 -11.69 -18.99 -12.39
CA ARG A 413 -12.52 -17.82 -12.11
C ARG A 413 -13.56 -17.55 -13.20
N ASN A 414 -14.82 -17.46 -12.80
CA ASN A 414 -15.90 -16.95 -13.64
C ASN A 414 -16.25 -15.50 -13.27
N ASN A 415 -15.89 -14.57 -14.14
CA ASN A 415 -16.07 -13.12 -13.99
C ASN A 415 -17.48 -12.63 -14.35
N ARG A 416 -18.47 -13.52 -14.38
CA ARG A 416 -19.87 -13.12 -14.59
C ARG A 416 -20.36 -12.24 -13.44
N SER A 417 -20.90 -11.06 -13.77
CA SER A 417 -21.56 -10.18 -12.81
C SER A 417 -22.72 -10.91 -12.11
N GLY A 418 -22.75 -10.86 -10.77
CA GLY A 418 -23.70 -11.61 -9.94
C GLY A 418 -23.38 -13.11 -9.80
N GLY A 419 -22.20 -13.54 -10.26
CA GLY A 419 -21.69 -14.90 -10.12
C GLY A 419 -22.09 -15.85 -11.27
N GLY A 420 -21.16 -16.73 -11.65
CA GLY A 420 -21.38 -17.85 -12.56
C GLY A 420 -20.62 -19.08 -12.08
N ARG A 421 -20.97 -20.27 -12.58
CA ARG A 421 -20.28 -21.50 -12.16
C ARG A 421 -18.87 -21.56 -12.71
N ILE A 422 -17.99 -22.23 -11.99
CA ILE A 422 -16.68 -22.62 -12.51
C ILE A 422 -16.84 -23.80 -13.46
N PHE A 423 -17.63 -24.79 -13.05
CA PHE A 423 -17.82 -26.04 -13.79
C PHE A 423 -19.28 -26.23 -14.21
N ASN A 424 -19.48 -26.54 -15.48
CA ASN A 424 -20.74 -27.05 -16.02
C ASN A 424 -20.48 -28.47 -16.57
N VAL A 425 -20.69 -29.48 -15.72
CA VAL A 425 -20.32 -30.87 -15.99
C VAL A 425 -21.39 -31.86 -15.52
N SER A 426 -21.50 -33.00 -16.19
CA SER A 426 -22.51 -34.03 -15.89
C SER A 426 -22.07 -35.00 -14.78
N ASN A 427 -23.03 -35.79 -14.31
CA ASN A 427 -22.78 -36.88 -13.36
C ASN A 427 -21.78 -37.90 -13.92
N GLY A 428 -20.84 -38.35 -13.08
CA GLY A 428 -19.69 -39.18 -13.48
C GLY A 428 -18.37 -38.40 -13.56
N SER A 429 -18.42 -37.07 -13.44
CA SER A 429 -17.24 -36.21 -13.31
C SER A 429 -16.64 -36.29 -11.90
N THR A 430 -15.32 -36.11 -11.80
CA THR A 430 -14.59 -36.02 -10.52
C THR A 430 -13.64 -34.82 -10.47
N LEU A 431 -13.43 -34.26 -9.29
CA LEU A 431 -12.39 -33.29 -8.99
C LEU A 431 -11.69 -33.74 -7.72
N SER A 432 -10.38 -33.99 -7.80
CA SER A 432 -9.57 -34.46 -6.68
C SER A 432 -8.43 -33.49 -6.43
N GLY A 433 -8.26 -33.09 -5.16
CA GLY A 433 -7.03 -32.44 -4.67
C GLY A 433 -6.28 -33.40 -3.78
N ILE A 434 -4.97 -33.53 -3.97
CA ILE A 434 -4.05 -34.36 -3.19
C ILE A 434 -2.94 -33.45 -2.71
N ASN A 435 -2.71 -33.41 -1.39
CA ASN A 435 -1.79 -32.48 -0.73
C ASN A 435 -1.94 -31.06 -1.29
N SER A 436 -3.18 -30.58 -1.39
CA SER A 436 -3.52 -29.34 -2.10
C SER A 436 -4.33 -28.43 -1.20
N ASP A 437 -4.06 -27.13 -1.28
CA ASP A 437 -4.86 -26.13 -0.60
C ASP A 437 -6.17 -25.90 -1.39
N LEU A 438 -7.23 -25.42 -0.73
CA LEU A 438 -8.52 -25.15 -1.35
C LEU A 438 -9.13 -23.86 -0.80
N SER A 439 -9.18 -22.82 -1.62
CA SER A 439 -9.87 -21.56 -1.33
C SER A 439 -11.05 -21.36 -2.28
N LEU A 440 -12.19 -20.89 -1.75
CA LEU A 440 -13.47 -20.81 -2.47
C LEU A 440 -14.16 -19.46 -2.27
N TRP A 441 -14.62 -18.83 -3.35
CA TRP A 441 -15.39 -17.58 -3.32
C TRP A 441 -16.81 -17.79 -3.82
N ARG A 442 -17.79 -17.46 -2.98
CA ARG A 442 -19.21 -17.63 -3.31
C ARG A 442 -19.62 -16.77 -4.50
N SER A 443 -20.55 -17.29 -5.29
CA SER A 443 -21.16 -16.53 -6.37
C SER A 443 -21.76 -15.22 -5.86
N GLY A 444 -21.40 -14.10 -6.52
CA GLY A 444 -21.89 -12.76 -6.18
C GLY A 444 -21.03 -11.98 -5.18
N THR A 445 -19.97 -12.58 -4.61
CA THR A 445 -18.95 -11.86 -3.82
C THR A 445 -17.90 -11.21 -4.73
N ASP A 446 -17.12 -10.27 -4.21
CA ASP A 446 -15.90 -9.82 -4.90
C ASP A 446 -14.87 -10.96 -4.89
N LEU A 447 -14.53 -11.43 -6.08
CA LEU A 447 -13.60 -12.56 -6.25
C LEU A 447 -12.14 -12.17 -6.03
N ASN A 448 -11.83 -10.89 -5.79
CA ASN A 448 -10.48 -10.40 -5.46
C ASN A 448 -10.21 -10.28 -3.95
N ASN A 449 -11.27 -10.23 -3.12
CA ASN A 449 -11.16 -10.14 -1.66
C ASN A 449 -10.76 -11.48 -1.03
N ASP A 450 -10.72 -11.54 0.30
CA ASP A 450 -10.55 -12.79 1.06
C ASP A 450 -11.57 -13.88 0.62
N PRO A 451 -11.17 -15.16 0.53
CA PRO A 451 -12.06 -16.25 0.17
C PRO A 451 -13.14 -16.45 1.22
N THR A 452 -14.30 -16.94 0.77
CA THR A 452 -15.36 -17.33 1.71
C THR A 452 -14.95 -18.51 2.57
N PHE A 453 -14.17 -19.43 2.01
CA PHE A 453 -13.61 -20.57 2.72
C PHE A 453 -12.17 -20.81 2.26
N THR A 454 -11.29 -21.16 3.20
CA THR A 454 -9.95 -21.64 2.91
C THR A 454 -9.67 -22.90 3.72
N PHE A 455 -9.03 -23.88 3.10
CA PHE A 455 -8.66 -25.16 3.69
C PHE A 455 -7.25 -25.50 3.24
N ASP A 456 -6.34 -25.71 4.18
CA ASP A 456 -4.93 -25.90 3.87
C ASP A 456 -4.53 -27.37 4.01
N ALA A 457 -3.63 -27.82 3.13
CA ALA A 457 -3.09 -29.18 3.08
C ALA A 457 -4.16 -30.27 3.17
N LEU A 458 -4.97 -30.39 2.11
CA LEU A 458 -6.13 -31.27 2.07
C LEU A 458 -6.00 -32.34 0.98
N ASP A 459 -6.45 -33.56 1.30
CA ASP A 459 -6.87 -34.53 0.30
C ASP A 459 -8.39 -34.48 0.24
N PHE A 460 -8.97 -34.29 -0.95
CA PHE A 460 -10.42 -34.20 -1.11
C PHE A 460 -10.88 -34.67 -2.48
N GLU A 461 -12.14 -35.09 -2.55
CA GLU A 461 -12.78 -35.46 -3.80
C GLU A 461 -14.22 -34.93 -3.88
N PHE A 462 -14.53 -34.21 -4.95
CA PHE A 462 -15.89 -33.84 -5.32
C PHE A 462 -16.36 -34.65 -6.54
N THR A 463 -17.63 -35.02 -6.54
CA THR A 463 -18.27 -35.83 -7.58
C THR A 463 -19.65 -35.29 -7.94
N GLY A 464 -20.30 -35.89 -8.93
CA GLY A 464 -21.64 -35.54 -9.37
C GLY A 464 -21.67 -34.38 -10.37
N SER A 465 -22.87 -33.95 -10.76
CA SER A 465 -23.03 -32.80 -11.66
C SER A 465 -22.46 -31.54 -11.02
N ASN A 466 -21.67 -30.79 -11.79
CA ASN A 466 -21.03 -29.53 -11.35
C ASN A 466 -20.23 -29.68 -10.03
N TYR A 467 -19.75 -30.89 -9.73
CA TYR A 467 -19.04 -31.21 -8.49
C TYR A 467 -19.83 -30.84 -7.21
N GLN A 468 -21.14 -31.07 -7.22
CA GLN A 468 -22.02 -30.73 -6.11
C GLN A 468 -21.90 -31.65 -4.89
N ASN A 469 -21.33 -32.86 -5.03
CA ASN A 469 -21.22 -33.81 -3.93
C ASN A 469 -19.78 -33.87 -3.41
N LEU A 470 -19.54 -33.49 -2.16
CA LEU A 470 -18.30 -33.83 -1.47
C LEU A 470 -18.31 -35.34 -1.16
N TYR A 471 -17.40 -36.10 -1.79
CA TYR A 471 -17.31 -37.55 -1.65
C TYR A 471 -16.40 -37.95 -0.48
N SER A 472 -15.22 -37.33 -0.39
CA SER A 472 -14.24 -37.61 0.65
C SER A 472 -13.41 -36.37 0.98
N THR A 473 -12.86 -36.34 2.19
CA THR A 473 -11.85 -35.37 2.61
C THR A 473 -10.97 -35.95 3.74
N SER A 474 -9.71 -35.54 3.83
CA SER A 474 -8.81 -35.89 4.93
C SER A 474 -9.11 -35.14 6.23
N LYS A 475 -9.83 -34.00 6.17
CA LYS A 475 -10.20 -33.16 7.33
C LYS A 475 -11.71 -32.90 7.40
N PRO A 476 -12.54 -33.93 7.71
CA PRO A 476 -14.00 -33.80 7.72
C PRO A 476 -14.54 -32.82 8.78
N GLU A 477 -13.76 -32.48 9.80
CA GLU A 477 -14.06 -31.44 10.78
C GLU A 477 -13.98 -30.02 10.20
N GLU A 478 -13.11 -29.78 9.21
CA GLU A 478 -12.95 -28.50 8.52
C GLU A 478 -13.85 -28.44 7.27
N LEU A 479 -13.71 -29.42 6.36
CA LEU A 479 -14.46 -29.47 5.10
C LEU A 479 -15.62 -30.48 5.18
N ASN A 480 -16.85 -30.00 5.32
CA ASN A 480 -18.04 -30.84 5.25
C ASN A 480 -19.28 -30.08 4.75
N THR A 481 -20.37 -30.81 4.51
CA THR A 481 -21.62 -30.25 3.96
C THR A 481 -22.34 -29.29 4.89
N SER A 482 -22.03 -29.27 6.20
CA SER A 482 -22.57 -28.27 7.12
C SER A 482 -21.84 -26.93 7.00
N VAL A 483 -20.57 -26.95 6.57
CA VAL A 483 -19.73 -25.75 6.36
C VAL A 483 -19.98 -25.15 4.98
N ILE A 484 -19.77 -25.94 3.91
CA ILE A 484 -19.89 -25.43 2.53
C ILE A 484 -21.30 -25.59 1.94
N GLY A 485 -22.22 -26.26 2.64
CA GLY A 485 -23.58 -26.54 2.15
C GLY A 485 -23.68 -27.78 1.25
N THR A 486 -24.91 -28.11 0.86
CA THR A 486 -25.24 -29.33 0.09
C THR A 486 -25.10 -29.18 -1.42
N ASN A 487 -24.82 -27.97 -1.92
CA ASN A 487 -24.64 -27.70 -3.35
C ASN A 487 -23.18 -27.84 -3.81
N GLY A 488 -22.26 -28.19 -2.91
CA GLY A 488 -20.83 -28.42 -3.22
C GLY A 488 -20.22 -27.25 -3.99
N LEU A 489 -19.44 -27.56 -5.03
CA LEU A 489 -18.72 -26.53 -5.79
C LEU A 489 -19.62 -25.69 -6.72
N SER A 490 -20.86 -26.10 -6.96
CA SER A 490 -21.77 -25.46 -7.93
C SER A 490 -22.25 -24.05 -7.55
N GLN A 491 -21.95 -23.61 -6.33
CA GLN A 491 -22.32 -22.31 -5.77
C GLN A 491 -21.17 -21.28 -5.77
N PHE A 492 -19.97 -21.66 -6.21
CA PHE A 492 -18.79 -20.79 -6.21
C PHE A 492 -18.45 -20.29 -7.62
N SER A 493 -17.88 -19.08 -7.67
CA SER A 493 -17.42 -18.44 -8.91
C SER A 493 -15.90 -18.34 -9.01
N ARG A 494 -15.18 -18.61 -7.91
CA ARG A 494 -13.73 -18.81 -7.93
C ARG A 494 -13.33 -19.99 -7.04
N LEU A 495 -12.40 -20.79 -7.54
CA LEU A 495 -11.71 -21.85 -6.80
C LEU A 495 -10.23 -21.63 -7.03
N SER A 496 -9.46 -21.63 -5.94
CA SER A 496 -8.01 -21.57 -5.99
C SER A 496 -7.39 -22.69 -5.17
N SER A 497 -6.23 -23.16 -5.58
CA SER A 497 -5.33 -24.01 -4.80
C SER A 497 -3.96 -23.35 -4.86
N ASN A 498 -3.45 -22.82 -3.76
CA ASN A 498 -2.21 -22.05 -3.73
C ASN A 498 -1.21 -22.64 -2.76
N ASN A 499 -0.44 -23.62 -3.23
CA ASN A 499 0.62 -24.22 -2.44
C ASN A 499 1.93 -23.41 -2.50
N ALA A 500 1.93 -22.16 -3.00
CA ALA A 500 3.08 -21.28 -2.88
C ALA A 500 3.23 -20.85 -1.41
N ARG A 501 4.15 -21.50 -0.69
CA ARG A 501 4.25 -21.41 0.76
C ARG A 501 5.30 -20.44 1.29
N TRP A 502 5.72 -19.45 0.49
CA TRP A 502 6.56 -18.36 0.97
C TRP A 502 5.76 -17.07 1.08
N VAL A 503 6.21 -16.17 1.94
CA VAL A 503 5.59 -14.86 2.14
C VAL A 503 6.60 -13.75 1.88
N ILE A 504 6.10 -12.55 1.56
CA ILE A 504 6.91 -11.39 1.22
C ILE A 504 6.59 -10.28 2.22
N ALA A 505 7.57 -9.88 3.04
CA ALA A 505 7.47 -8.65 3.82
C ALA A 505 7.84 -7.47 2.93
N ASP A 506 6.83 -6.74 2.47
CA ASP A 506 6.97 -5.65 1.50
C ASP A 506 7.14 -4.29 2.18
N GLU A 507 6.54 -4.10 3.35
CA GLU A 507 6.45 -2.81 4.02
C GLU A 507 6.67 -2.97 5.53
N LEU A 508 7.44 -2.04 6.10
CA LEU A 508 7.48 -1.76 7.52
C LEU A 508 7.23 -0.26 7.64
N HIS A 509 6.20 0.14 8.38
CA HIS A 509 5.85 1.56 8.54
C HIS A 509 6.92 2.25 9.39
N LEU A 510 7.23 3.52 9.07
CA LEU A 510 8.32 4.24 9.72
C LEU A 510 7.89 4.68 11.12
N PRO A 511 8.47 4.11 12.19
CA PRO A 511 8.01 4.39 13.54
C PRO A 511 8.42 5.78 14.02
N THR A 512 7.59 6.34 14.91
CA THR A 512 7.86 7.57 15.66
C THR A 512 7.88 7.33 17.16
N ASP A 513 8.45 8.26 17.92
CA ASP A 513 8.42 8.21 19.40
C ASP A 513 7.02 8.48 19.98
N ALA A 514 6.03 8.85 19.15
CA ALA A 514 4.62 8.94 19.52
C ALA A 514 3.88 7.59 19.36
N ASP A 515 4.56 6.53 18.90
CA ASP A 515 3.93 5.25 18.58
C ASP A 515 4.05 4.24 19.73
N LYS A 516 2.95 3.53 19.99
CA LYS A 516 2.88 2.28 20.76
C LYS A 516 2.57 1.07 19.89
N HIS A 517 2.39 1.27 18.60
CA HIS A 517 2.10 0.19 17.66
C HIS A 517 3.15 0.15 16.56
N ILE A 518 3.50 -1.07 16.14
CA ILE A 518 4.32 -1.31 14.96
C ILE A 518 3.42 -1.85 13.86
N TYR A 519 3.48 -1.20 12.70
CA TYR A 519 2.74 -1.59 11.52
C TYR A 519 3.67 -2.02 10.39
N GLY A 520 3.19 -2.93 9.55
CA GLY A 520 3.84 -3.31 8.30
C GLY A 520 2.91 -4.13 7.44
N ARG A 521 3.36 -4.49 6.24
CA ARG A 521 2.56 -5.22 5.25
C ARG A 521 3.27 -6.48 4.79
N ILE A 522 2.50 -7.57 4.72
CA ILE A 522 2.89 -8.84 4.15
C ILE A 522 2.02 -9.15 2.92
N SER A 523 2.66 -9.67 1.88
CA SER A 523 1.99 -10.25 0.72
C SER A 523 2.32 -11.73 0.58
N VAL A 524 1.44 -12.44 -0.12
CA VAL A 524 1.56 -13.86 -0.43
C VAL A 524 1.54 -14.03 -1.95
N PRO A 525 2.47 -14.80 -2.54
CA PRO A 525 2.49 -15.11 -3.96
C PRO A 525 1.19 -15.79 -4.41
N VAL A 526 0.72 -15.43 -5.59
CA VAL A 526 -0.36 -16.13 -6.30
C VAL A 526 0.23 -16.79 -7.55
N GLY A 527 0.88 -17.93 -7.33
CA GLY A 527 1.73 -18.60 -8.32
C GLY A 527 3.09 -17.93 -8.51
N LEU A 528 3.54 -17.74 -9.75
CA LEU A 528 4.95 -17.38 -10.05
C LEU A 528 5.22 -15.89 -10.22
N HIS A 529 4.24 -15.12 -10.69
CA HIS A 529 4.49 -13.77 -11.24
C HIS A 529 3.72 -12.65 -10.54
N ASP A 530 2.90 -12.98 -9.55
CA ASP A 530 2.02 -12.03 -8.90
C ASP A 530 1.88 -12.35 -7.41
N SER A 531 1.41 -11.39 -6.64
CA SER A 531 1.21 -11.50 -5.20
C SER A 531 -0.05 -10.75 -4.79
N ARG A 532 -0.64 -11.18 -3.68
CA ARG A 532 -1.79 -10.53 -3.06
C ARG A 532 -1.44 -10.11 -1.64
N PRO A 533 -2.15 -9.13 -1.05
CA PRO A 533 -2.09 -8.94 0.40
C PRO A 533 -2.41 -10.25 1.14
N SER A 534 -1.70 -10.51 2.24
CA SER A 534 -2.02 -11.65 3.09
C SER A 534 -3.42 -11.49 3.71
N TRP A 535 -4.14 -12.59 3.85
CA TRP A 535 -5.45 -12.63 4.49
C TRP A 535 -5.34 -12.52 6.01
N THR A 536 -6.50 -12.42 6.66
CA THR A 536 -6.58 -12.38 8.12
C THR A 536 -6.05 -13.67 8.73
N ASN A 537 -5.10 -13.56 9.67
CA ASN A 537 -4.40 -14.66 10.35
C ASN A 537 -3.59 -15.60 9.44
N GLU A 538 -3.31 -15.20 8.20
CA GLU A 538 -2.54 -16.03 7.27
C GLU A 538 -1.05 -16.10 7.64
N VAL A 539 -0.49 -14.99 8.14
CA VAL A 539 0.93 -14.90 8.50
C VAL A 539 1.06 -14.33 9.91
N LYS A 540 1.87 -15.01 10.73
CA LYS A 540 2.41 -14.48 11.97
C LYS A 540 3.73 -13.79 11.69
N VAL A 541 3.86 -12.55 12.14
CA VAL A 541 5.04 -11.72 11.94
C VAL A 541 5.72 -11.50 13.28
N THR A 542 7.04 -11.70 13.35
CA THR A 542 7.84 -11.34 14.53
C THR A 542 8.76 -10.18 14.19
N VAL A 543 8.68 -9.13 15.00
CA VAL A 543 9.48 -7.91 14.91
C VAL A 543 10.43 -7.84 16.10
N GLU A 544 11.71 -7.56 15.84
CA GLU A 544 12.68 -7.22 16.87
C GLU A 544 12.73 -5.69 17.05
N LEU A 545 12.58 -5.26 18.30
CA LEU A 545 12.87 -3.92 18.78
C LEU A 545 14.22 -3.92 19.50
N ASP A 546 15.18 -3.19 18.95
CA ASP A 546 16.52 -2.95 19.51
C ASP A 546 16.54 -1.54 20.10
N ARG A 547 16.48 -1.45 21.43
CA ARG A 547 16.40 -0.19 22.17
C ARG A 547 17.77 0.50 22.19
N VAL A 548 17.77 1.82 22.36
CA VAL A 548 19.02 2.63 22.47
C VAL A 548 19.97 2.19 23.59
N ASP A 549 19.47 1.55 24.64
CA ASP A 549 20.29 0.98 25.73
C ASP A 549 20.94 -0.37 25.38
N GLY A 550 20.66 -0.90 24.18
CA GLY A 550 21.12 -2.20 23.67
C GLY A 550 20.21 -3.37 24.04
N THR A 551 19.08 -3.14 24.70
CA THR A 551 18.10 -4.18 25.04
C THR A 551 17.30 -4.58 23.79
N LYS A 552 17.21 -5.88 23.53
CA LYS A 552 16.44 -6.45 22.42
C LYS A 552 15.22 -7.21 22.91
N ARG A 553 14.06 -6.96 22.29
CA ARG A 553 12.82 -7.71 22.52
C ARG A 553 12.15 -8.05 21.20
N ASN A 554 11.53 -9.22 21.16
CA ASN A 554 10.72 -9.67 20.03
C ASN A 554 9.25 -9.57 20.38
N PHE A 555 8.46 -9.06 19.45
CA PHE A 555 7.01 -8.98 19.53
C PHE A 555 6.41 -9.67 18.31
N SER A 556 5.25 -10.30 18.46
CA SER A 556 4.59 -10.98 17.34
C SER A 556 3.14 -10.54 17.19
N GLY A 557 2.68 -10.47 15.96
CA GLY A 557 1.29 -10.19 15.59
C GLY A 557 0.87 -11.01 14.37
N TYR A 558 -0.39 -10.91 13.99
CA TYR A 558 -0.94 -11.58 12.82
C TYR A 558 -1.38 -10.56 11.78
N THR A 559 -1.34 -10.97 10.52
CA THR A 559 -1.84 -10.16 9.41
C THR A 559 -3.36 -10.05 9.42
N VAL A 560 -3.88 -8.92 8.94
CA VAL A 560 -5.30 -8.63 8.77
C VAL A 560 -5.56 -8.41 7.28
N GLY A 561 -6.48 -9.20 6.72
CA GLY A 561 -6.87 -9.17 5.31
C GLY A 561 -7.81 -8.02 4.98
N HIS A 562 -8.43 -8.08 3.80
CA HIS A 562 -9.46 -7.12 3.40
C HIS A 562 -10.67 -7.83 2.78
N SER A 563 -11.85 -7.43 3.22
CA SER A 563 -13.14 -7.89 2.70
C SER A 563 -14.13 -6.73 2.67
N ASP A 564 -15.30 -6.97 2.08
CA ASP A 564 -16.38 -5.97 2.04
C ASP A 564 -16.83 -5.54 3.46
N ASP A 565 -16.68 -6.44 4.45
CA ASP A 565 -17.08 -6.22 5.85
C ASP A 565 -15.92 -5.71 6.73
N SER A 566 -14.67 -5.86 6.29
CA SER A 566 -13.47 -5.47 7.02
C SER A 566 -12.44 -4.93 6.03
N PRO A 567 -12.32 -3.60 5.85
CA PRO A 567 -11.45 -3.01 4.82
C PRO A 567 -9.95 -3.18 5.12
N GLY A 568 -9.58 -3.82 6.23
CA GLY A 568 -8.21 -3.99 6.71
C GLY A 568 -7.84 -2.99 7.79
N ILE A 569 -6.55 -2.74 7.97
CA ILE A 569 -6.02 -1.79 8.98
C ILE A 569 -5.85 -0.42 8.35
N SER A 570 -6.26 0.64 9.05
CA SER A 570 -5.94 2.03 8.73
C SER A 570 -4.83 2.49 9.68
N ILE A 571 -3.66 2.81 9.13
CA ILE A 571 -2.53 3.30 9.92
C ILE A 571 -2.70 4.81 10.08
N TYR A 572 -3.00 5.28 11.30
CA TYR A 572 -3.08 6.71 11.63
C TYR A 572 -3.87 7.57 10.61
N GLY A 573 -5.04 7.08 10.19
CA GLY A 573 -5.95 7.76 9.27
C GLY A 573 -5.57 7.68 7.79
N GLU A 574 -4.60 6.85 7.40
CA GLU A 574 -4.41 6.39 6.03
C GLU A 574 -5.62 5.55 5.54
N GLU A 575 -5.74 5.37 4.22
CA GLU A 575 -6.75 4.45 3.67
C GLU A 575 -6.52 3.03 4.21
N ALA A 576 -7.60 2.34 4.56
CA ALA A 576 -7.51 0.99 5.08
C ALA A 576 -6.99 0.02 4.00
N ARG A 577 -6.06 -0.85 4.37
CA ARG A 577 -5.44 -1.83 3.46
C ARG A 577 -5.40 -3.22 4.09
N GLY A 578 -5.60 -4.25 3.26
CA GLY A 578 -5.37 -5.64 3.64
C GLY A 578 -3.88 -6.00 3.63
N GLY A 579 -3.55 -7.12 4.27
CA GLY A 579 -2.19 -7.63 4.41
C GLY A 579 -1.36 -6.93 5.48
N LEU A 580 -1.96 -6.02 6.25
CA LEU A 580 -1.26 -5.29 7.30
C LEU A 580 -1.21 -6.09 8.60
N PHE A 581 -0.17 -5.91 9.40
CA PHE A 581 -0.14 -6.35 10.80
C PHE A 581 -0.04 -5.14 11.72
N GLU A 582 -0.53 -5.31 12.94
CA GLU A 582 -0.43 -4.34 14.04
C GLU A 582 0.09 -5.08 15.28
N ILE A 583 1.14 -4.55 15.88
CA ILE A 583 1.77 -5.10 17.08
C ILE A 583 1.80 -4.01 18.14
N GLU A 584 1.04 -4.20 19.23
CA GLU A 584 1.06 -3.33 20.41
C GLU A 584 2.35 -3.53 21.22
N LEU A 585 2.92 -2.43 21.70
CA LEU A 585 4.11 -2.36 22.53
C LEU A 585 3.76 -1.95 23.97
N ASP A 586 4.58 -2.40 24.93
CA ASP A 586 4.41 -2.05 26.35
C ASP A 586 4.56 -0.54 26.60
N ASP A 587 5.53 0.08 25.93
CA ASP A 587 5.97 1.46 26.10
C ASP A 587 6.17 2.13 24.74
N TYR A 588 6.09 3.47 24.70
CA TYR A 588 6.42 4.25 23.50
C TYR A 588 7.82 3.92 22.99
N LEU A 589 8.01 4.04 21.68
CA LEU A 589 9.33 4.05 21.09
C LEU A 589 10.10 5.30 21.50
N VAL A 590 11.43 5.24 21.51
CA VAL A 590 12.28 6.41 21.78
C VAL A 590 13.20 6.68 20.61
N GLU A 591 13.65 7.93 20.49
CA GLU A 591 14.60 8.37 19.45
C GLU A 591 15.83 7.43 19.40
N GLY A 592 16.11 6.87 18.23
CA GLY A 592 17.25 5.98 18.01
C GLY A 592 16.96 4.49 18.19
N ASP A 593 15.79 4.12 18.70
CA ASP A 593 15.32 2.72 18.68
C ASP A 593 15.29 2.20 17.24
N LYS A 594 15.56 0.90 17.07
CA LYS A 594 15.57 0.25 15.77
C LYS A 594 14.56 -0.88 15.70
N VAL A 595 13.78 -0.89 14.63
CA VAL A 595 12.73 -1.87 14.39
C VAL A 595 13.04 -2.65 13.11
N ARG A 596 12.94 -3.98 13.16
CA ARG A 596 13.05 -4.84 11.98
C ARG A 596 12.22 -6.11 12.09
N ILE A 597 11.69 -6.58 10.97
CA ILE A 597 11.06 -7.90 10.88
C ILE A 597 12.17 -8.95 10.91
N VAL A 598 12.07 -9.91 11.84
CA VAL A 598 13.08 -10.98 12.03
C VAL A 598 12.56 -12.37 11.69
N GLU A 599 11.25 -12.57 11.69
CA GLU A 599 10.65 -13.88 11.41
C GLU A 599 9.27 -13.70 10.76
N LEU A 600 8.96 -14.60 9.83
CA LEU A 600 7.68 -14.72 9.16
C LEU A 600 7.28 -16.18 9.20
N GLU A 601 6.12 -16.48 9.76
CA GLU A 601 5.59 -17.84 9.88
C GLU A 601 4.19 -17.86 9.23
N GLN A 602 4.02 -18.60 8.12
CA GLN A 602 2.69 -18.81 7.56
C GLN A 602 1.95 -19.83 8.45
N THR A 603 0.79 -19.46 8.99
CA THR A 603 0.15 -20.16 10.11
C THR A 603 -0.15 -21.64 9.84
N ASN A 604 -0.31 -22.02 8.57
CA ASN A 604 -0.69 -23.38 8.14
C ASN A 604 0.31 -24.02 7.15
N SER A 605 1.53 -23.49 7.02
CA SER A 605 2.59 -24.09 6.20
C SER A 605 3.53 -24.95 7.03
N ASN A 606 3.79 -26.19 6.56
CA ASN A 606 4.81 -27.10 7.08
C ASN A 606 5.95 -27.35 6.09
N SER A 607 6.09 -26.56 5.01
CA SER A 607 7.10 -26.85 3.98
C SER A 607 8.30 -25.91 4.07
N ASP A 608 9.49 -26.51 4.17
CA ASP A 608 10.80 -25.85 4.08
C ASP A 608 11.23 -25.56 2.62
N ASP A 609 10.37 -25.81 1.63
CA ASP A 609 10.75 -25.83 0.20
C ASP A 609 10.97 -24.43 -0.41
N PHE A 610 10.50 -23.36 0.24
CA PHE A 610 10.67 -21.97 -0.21
C PHE A 610 11.02 -21.03 0.94
N GLU A 611 12.01 -20.17 0.75
CA GLU A 611 12.41 -19.17 1.74
C GLU A 611 11.52 -17.92 1.67
N ASN A 612 11.11 -17.41 2.83
CA ASN A 612 10.39 -16.14 2.94
C ASN A 612 11.28 -14.98 2.48
N ILE A 613 10.67 -14.03 1.79
CA ILE A 613 11.36 -12.87 1.24
C ILE A 613 11.11 -11.68 2.16
N ASN A 614 12.17 -11.10 2.73
CA ASN A 614 12.07 -9.86 3.49
C ASN A 614 12.68 -8.71 2.70
N LEU A 615 11.83 -7.86 2.11
CA LEU A 615 12.25 -6.67 1.35
C LEU A 615 12.41 -5.44 2.26
N THR A 616 12.02 -5.54 3.52
CA THR A 616 12.09 -4.43 4.47
C THR A 616 13.52 -4.21 4.97
N LYS A 617 13.81 -2.98 5.36
CA LYS A 617 15.07 -2.59 6.01
C LYS A 617 14.83 -2.36 7.50
N THR A 618 15.90 -2.37 8.28
CA THR A 618 15.84 -1.86 9.66
C THR A 618 15.52 -0.37 9.63
N LEU A 619 14.47 0.04 10.35
CA LEU A 619 14.06 1.43 10.50
C LEU A 619 14.51 1.96 11.85
N THR A 620 14.71 3.27 11.93
CA THR A 620 15.08 3.96 13.17
C THR A 620 13.97 4.93 13.51
N THR A 621 13.55 4.93 14.77
CA THR A 621 12.46 5.76 15.28
C THR A 621 12.75 7.24 15.08
N VAL A 622 11.79 7.96 14.49
CA VAL A 622 11.85 9.40 14.25
C VAL A 622 11.26 10.15 15.45
N PRO A 623 11.98 11.12 16.04
CA PRO A 623 11.44 11.92 17.12
C PRO A 623 10.41 12.94 16.61
N VAL A 624 9.19 12.85 17.12
CA VAL A 624 8.06 13.76 16.80
C VAL A 624 7.30 14.19 18.05
N MET A 625 7.57 13.64 19.24
CA MET A 625 7.01 14.15 20.49
C MET A 625 7.64 15.52 20.83
N PRO A 626 6.83 16.54 21.16
CA PRO A 626 7.37 17.84 21.54
C PRO A 626 8.04 17.74 22.92
N PRO A 627 8.91 18.71 23.28
CA PRO A 627 9.46 18.80 24.63
C PRO A 627 8.37 18.84 25.70
N LYS A 628 8.67 18.40 26.91
CA LYS A 628 7.79 18.61 28.06
C LYS A 628 7.58 20.13 28.27
N PRO A 629 6.34 20.63 28.44
CA PRO A 629 6.07 22.05 28.63
C PRO A 629 6.89 22.69 29.76
N ALA A 630 7.19 23.99 29.62
CA ALA A 630 7.98 24.73 30.60
C ALA A 630 7.30 24.80 31.97
N SER A 631 8.07 24.72 33.05
CA SER A 631 7.58 24.92 34.41
C SER A 631 7.93 26.31 34.94
N PHE A 632 7.06 26.87 35.77
CA PHE A 632 7.22 28.20 36.40
C PHE A 632 7.02 28.08 37.92
N SER A 633 7.45 29.09 38.68
CA SER A 633 7.24 29.17 40.14
C SER A 633 5.76 29.16 40.53
N GLY A 634 4.89 29.67 39.64
CA GLY A 634 3.44 29.61 39.75
C GLY A 634 2.75 29.79 38.40
N SER A 635 1.45 29.53 38.34
CA SER A 635 0.61 29.76 37.15
C SER A 635 0.00 31.17 37.11
N ILE A 636 0.34 32.02 38.08
CA ILE A 636 -0.21 33.36 38.28
C ILE A 636 0.94 34.35 38.37
N ILE A 637 0.82 35.46 37.65
CA ILE A 637 1.81 36.54 37.61
C ILE A 637 1.14 37.89 37.90
N PRO A 638 1.81 38.82 38.60
CA PRO A 638 1.26 40.15 38.86
C PRO A 638 1.29 41.01 37.59
N ASN A 639 0.33 41.94 37.46
CA ASN A 639 0.22 42.84 36.31
C ASN A 639 1.38 43.85 36.15
N HIS A 640 2.23 44.00 37.17
CA HIS A 640 3.40 44.87 37.13
C HIS A 640 4.72 44.12 36.81
N ILE A 641 4.66 42.79 36.59
CA ILE A 641 5.84 41.99 36.28
C ILE A 641 6.49 42.46 34.98
N ARG A 642 7.83 42.51 34.96
CA ARG A 642 8.60 42.92 33.78
C ARG A 642 9.32 41.77 33.09
N GLU A 643 9.55 40.68 33.81
CA GLU A 643 10.29 39.54 33.33
C GLU A 643 9.73 38.27 33.95
N ILE A 644 9.51 37.25 33.12
CA ILE A 644 8.98 35.95 33.55
C ILE A 644 10.12 34.93 33.45
N VAL A 645 10.41 34.24 34.54
CA VAL A 645 11.45 33.21 34.59
C VAL A 645 10.81 31.83 34.50
N GLY A 646 11.18 31.07 33.47
CA GLY A 646 10.72 29.70 33.26
C GLY A 646 11.87 28.70 33.34
N TYR A 647 11.52 27.41 33.43
CA TYR A 647 12.45 26.29 33.39
C TYR A 647 12.03 25.26 32.34
N SER A 648 13.00 24.74 31.60
CA SER A 648 12.85 23.61 30.69
C SER A 648 13.78 22.47 31.08
N GLU A 649 13.27 21.25 31.09
CA GLU A 649 14.09 20.04 31.29
C GLU A 649 15.05 19.79 30.11
N ASN A 650 14.78 20.39 28.94
CA ASN A 650 15.62 20.28 27.76
C ASN A 650 16.25 21.65 27.42
N PRO A 651 17.56 21.86 27.66
CA PRO A 651 18.21 23.13 27.34
C PRO A 651 18.38 23.36 25.82
N GLN A 652 18.10 22.36 24.98
CA GLN A 652 18.22 22.45 23.52
C GLN A 652 16.86 22.67 22.85
N VAL A 653 16.15 23.72 23.30
CA VAL A 653 14.85 24.14 22.76
C VAL A 653 14.89 25.59 22.27
N THR A 654 13.90 25.97 21.49
CA THR A 654 13.57 27.36 21.17
C THR A 654 12.33 27.75 21.98
N ILE A 655 12.35 28.94 22.59
CA ILE A 655 11.21 29.50 23.31
C ILE A 655 10.36 30.32 22.34
N GLU A 656 9.05 30.06 22.32
CA GLU A 656 8.07 30.95 21.69
C GLU A 656 7.03 31.33 22.77
N ALA A 657 6.46 32.53 22.70
CA ALA A 657 5.42 32.94 23.65
C ALA A 657 4.31 33.73 22.97
N ASN A 658 3.08 33.59 23.45
CA ASN A 658 1.93 34.37 23.00
C ASN A 658 1.32 35.14 24.17
N TYR A 659 0.96 36.41 23.94
CA TYR A 659 0.14 37.23 24.84
C TYR A 659 -1.26 37.37 24.25
N ASN A 660 -2.28 36.87 24.96
CA ASN A 660 -3.68 36.82 24.51
C ASN A 660 -3.83 36.27 23.07
N GLY A 661 -3.04 35.23 22.76
CA GLY A 661 -3.01 34.56 21.45
C GLY A 661 -2.14 35.23 20.37
N ASN A 662 -1.55 36.40 20.63
CA ASN A 662 -0.64 37.09 19.71
C ASN A 662 0.82 36.81 20.06
N ALA A 663 1.67 36.58 19.07
CA ALA A 663 3.08 36.26 19.28
C ALA A 663 3.87 37.40 19.94
N LEU A 664 4.71 37.05 20.90
CA LEU A 664 5.71 37.90 21.53
C LEU A 664 7.07 37.71 20.83
N ASP A 665 7.87 38.77 20.79
CA ASP A 665 9.25 38.65 20.32
C ASP A 665 10.09 37.93 21.38
N THR A 666 10.56 36.73 21.00
CA THR A 666 11.35 35.82 21.85
C THR A 666 12.67 35.47 21.18
N THR A 667 13.08 36.24 20.17
CA THR A 667 14.24 35.92 19.31
C THR A 667 15.54 35.82 20.09
N ASP A 668 15.69 36.62 21.15
CA ASP A 668 16.89 36.68 21.99
C ASP A 668 16.78 35.83 23.28
N VAL A 669 15.71 35.04 23.43
CA VAL A 669 15.51 34.19 24.61
C VAL A 669 16.28 32.87 24.45
N GLU A 670 17.31 32.69 25.28
CA GLU A 670 18.09 31.46 25.35
C GLU A 670 17.83 30.70 26.65
N VAL A 671 17.86 29.37 26.59
CA VAL A 671 17.83 28.51 27.78
C VAL A 671 19.27 28.26 28.23
N ASP A 672 19.55 28.54 29.49
CA ASP A 672 20.89 28.34 30.06
C ASP A 672 21.22 26.84 30.30
N GLN A 673 22.44 26.58 30.79
CA GLN A 673 22.90 25.20 31.03
C GLN A 673 22.16 24.49 32.16
N ASP A 674 21.56 25.26 33.06
CA ASP A 674 20.78 24.76 34.20
C ASP A 674 19.28 24.64 33.85
N GLY A 675 18.87 24.99 32.62
CA GLY A 675 17.51 24.85 32.11
C GLY A 675 16.63 26.08 32.29
N TYR A 676 17.15 27.20 32.81
CA TYR A 676 16.37 28.41 33.05
C TYR A 676 16.39 29.36 31.85
N PHE A 677 15.30 30.09 31.66
CA PHE A 677 15.17 31.15 30.66
C PHE A 677 14.32 32.30 31.18
N SER A 678 14.44 33.47 30.55
CA SER A 678 13.69 34.66 30.95
C SER A 678 13.04 35.34 29.76
N ILE A 679 11.75 35.67 29.87
CA ILE A 679 10.98 36.37 28.85
C ILE A 679 10.69 37.78 29.35
N PHE A 680 11.17 38.78 28.62
CA PHE A 680 10.88 40.18 28.93
C PHE A 680 9.44 40.52 28.49
N VAL A 681 8.64 41.03 29.42
CA VAL A 681 7.24 41.44 29.21
C VAL A 681 7.00 42.89 29.62
N GLY A 682 8.04 43.63 29.99
CA GLY A 682 7.93 45.00 30.50
C GLY A 682 7.42 46.04 29.50
N ASP A 683 7.34 45.71 28.22
CA ASP A 683 6.73 46.55 27.18
C ASP A 683 5.22 46.30 27.01
N LEU A 684 4.66 45.30 27.70
CA LEU A 684 3.24 44.96 27.66
C LEU A 684 2.46 45.68 28.77
N GLU A 685 1.26 46.16 28.45
CA GLU A 685 0.29 46.62 29.45
C GLU A 685 -0.56 45.45 29.93
N LEU A 686 -0.04 44.68 30.89
CA LEU A 686 -0.73 43.50 31.43
C LEU A 686 -1.96 43.90 32.25
N LYS A 687 -3.09 43.24 31.98
CA LYS A 687 -4.39 43.44 32.64
C LYS A 687 -4.83 42.15 33.31
N GLU A 688 -5.72 42.28 34.29
CA GLU A 688 -6.35 41.12 34.92
C GLU A 688 -7.02 40.24 33.87
N ASP A 689 -6.89 38.92 34.05
CA ASP A 689 -7.32 37.86 33.12
C ASP A 689 -6.54 37.75 31.80
N ASP A 690 -5.51 38.57 31.58
CA ASP A 690 -4.62 38.35 30.44
C ASP A 690 -3.84 37.03 30.58
N GLU A 691 -3.55 36.41 29.45
CA GLU A 691 -2.84 35.13 29.38
C GLU A 691 -1.52 35.25 28.60
N ILE A 692 -0.46 34.69 29.19
CA ILE A 692 0.81 34.46 28.51
C ILE A 692 1.02 32.96 28.39
N GLN A 693 1.03 32.45 27.16
CA GLN A 693 1.27 31.04 26.86
C GLN A 693 2.69 30.85 26.35
N VAL A 694 3.47 29.99 27.00
CA VAL A 694 4.89 29.76 26.70
C VAL A 694 5.11 28.37 26.12
N PHE A 695 5.68 28.33 24.92
CA PHE A 695 5.87 27.15 24.10
C PHE A 695 7.35 26.78 24.01
N LEU A 696 7.63 25.48 24.01
CA LEU A 696 8.95 24.94 23.75
C LEU A 696 8.95 24.18 22.43
N ARG A 697 9.94 24.47 21.58
CA ARG A 697 10.19 23.75 20.32
C ARG A 697 11.52 23.01 20.39
N ASP A 698 11.52 21.72 20.08
CA ASP A 698 12.77 20.97 19.93
C ASP A 698 13.56 21.35 18.67
N LYS A 699 14.78 20.84 18.56
CA LYS A 699 15.66 21.04 17.39
C LYS A 699 15.90 19.74 16.63
N LYS A 700 14.87 18.89 16.50
CA LYS A 700 14.96 17.56 15.88
C LYS A 700 14.70 17.53 14.37
N GLY A 701 14.34 18.68 13.80
CA GLY A 701 14.16 18.85 12.36
C GLY A 701 12.77 18.47 11.85
N SER A 702 12.64 18.48 10.52
CA SER A 702 11.40 18.16 9.80
C SER A 702 11.15 16.65 9.79
N ALA A 703 10.02 16.23 10.39
CA ALA A 703 9.53 14.85 10.32
C ALA A 703 9.14 14.45 8.88
N GLU A 704 8.63 15.40 8.08
CA GLU A 704 8.36 15.19 6.65
C GLU A 704 9.66 14.85 5.88
N SER A 705 10.74 15.60 6.16
CA SER A 705 12.05 15.34 5.55
C SER A 705 12.67 14.01 6.01
N ALA A 706 12.29 13.52 7.19
CA ALA A 706 12.65 12.20 7.69
C ALA A 706 11.82 11.05 7.06
N GLY A 707 10.79 11.38 6.27
CA GLY A 707 9.96 10.43 5.53
C GLY A 707 8.60 10.11 6.17
N ILE A 708 8.19 10.83 7.22
CA ILE A 708 6.86 10.67 7.83
C ILE A 708 5.79 11.23 6.88
N LEU A 709 4.82 10.38 6.50
CA LEU A 709 3.82 10.72 5.49
C LEU A 709 2.82 11.79 5.96
N LYS A 710 2.50 11.79 7.27
CA LYS A 710 1.58 12.72 7.93
C LYS A 710 2.18 13.21 9.25
N PRO A 711 3.15 14.15 9.21
CA PRO A 711 3.77 14.68 10.42
C PRO A 711 2.75 15.44 11.29
N PRO A 712 2.97 15.58 12.61
CA PRO A 712 2.08 16.36 13.45
C PRO A 712 2.08 17.83 13.01
N THR A 713 0.95 18.51 13.13
CA THR A 713 0.83 19.93 12.70
C THR A 713 1.69 20.89 13.51
N THR A 714 2.24 20.42 14.63
CA THR A 714 3.20 21.12 15.48
C THR A 714 4.66 21.05 14.97
N ASN A 715 4.98 20.19 14.00
CA ASN A 715 6.34 20.03 13.48
C ASN A 715 6.63 20.96 12.30
N ASN A 716 7.86 21.45 12.23
CA ASN A 716 8.37 22.23 11.09
C ASN A 716 9.84 21.88 10.80
N GLU A 717 10.53 22.67 9.98
CA GLU A 717 11.95 22.47 9.65
C GLU A 717 12.90 22.47 10.86
N GLN A 718 12.52 23.10 11.97
CA GLN A 718 13.34 23.10 13.19
C GLN A 718 13.04 21.91 14.09
N GLY A 719 11.77 21.52 14.22
CA GLY A 719 11.36 20.53 15.20
C GLY A 719 9.92 20.66 15.64
N ASN A 720 9.51 19.85 16.62
CA ASN A 720 8.14 19.84 17.14
C ASN A 720 7.95 20.83 18.29
N ILE A 721 6.85 21.58 18.29
CA ILE A 721 6.48 22.53 19.34
C ILE A 721 5.36 22.01 20.23
N ASN A 722 5.31 22.44 21.48
CA ASN A 722 4.10 22.27 22.29
C ASN A 722 2.86 22.79 21.53
N PRO A 723 1.75 22.05 21.52
CA PRO A 723 0.52 22.54 20.93
C PRO A 723 -0.11 23.65 21.81
N LYS A 724 -1.00 24.45 21.22
CA LYS A 724 -1.78 25.46 21.96
C LYS A 724 -2.79 24.83 22.92
N GLU A 725 -3.39 23.73 22.47
CA GLU A 725 -4.38 22.94 23.18
C GLU A 725 -3.92 21.48 23.21
N LEU A 726 -4.58 20.63 23.98
CA LEU A 726 -4.33 19.19 23.94
C LEU A 726 -4.43 18.66 22.49
N TYR A 727 -3.39 17.96 22.03
CA TYR A 727 -3.30 17.47 20.65
C TYR A 727 -2.95 15.98 20.62
N GLU A 728 -3.87 15.18 20.10
CA GLU A 728 -3.68 13.74 19.91
C GLU A 728 -2.93 13.49 18.59
N TYR A 729 -1.84 12.74 18.67
CA TYR A 729 -1.07 12.33 17.51
C TYR A 729 -0.60 10.89 17.68
N HIS A 730 -1.02 10.04 16.75
CA HIS A 730 -0.80 8.59 16.82
C HIS A 730 -1.34 8.03 18.15
N ASP A 731 -0.48 7.38 18.95
CA ASP A 731 -0.85 6.80 20.24
C ASP A 731 -0.59 7.77 21.41
N ALA A 732 0.05 8.93 21.15
CA ALA A 732 0.45 9.90 22.15
C ALA A 732 -0.48 11.12 22.24
N ILE A 733 -0.50 11.72 23.43
CA ILE A 733 -1.21 12.98 23.70
C ILE A 733 -0.18 14.05 24.03
N PHE A 734 -0.04 15.05 23.15
CA PHE A 734 0.87 16.17 23.35
C PHE A 734 0.22 17.17 24.31
N GLN A 735 0.91 17.43 25.43
CA GLN A 735 0.45 18.37 26.44
C GLN A 735 0.59 19.81 25.93
N PRO A 736 -0.41 20.68 26.19
CA PRO A 736 -0.36 22.07 25.75
C PRO A 736 0.78 22.85 26.40
N ALA A 737 1.20 23.92 25.73
CA ALA A 737 2.09 24.92 26.27
C ALA A 737 1.55 25.55 27.56
N THR A 738 2.44 25.86 28.50
CA THR A 738 2.07 26.35 29.83
C THR A 738 1.47 27.76 29.76
N ILE A 739 0.36 27.98 30.46
CA ILE A 739 -0.36 29.25 30.50
C ILE A 739 -0.13 29.92 31.85
N LEU A 740 0.26 31.19 31.82
CA LEU A 740 0.38 32.08 32.97
C LEU A 740 -0.75 33.11 32.92
N LYS A 741 -1.46 33.28 34.04
CA LYS A 741 -2.57 34.23 34.16
C LYS A 741 -2.17 35.47 34.92
N VAL A 742 -2.50 36.64 34.37
CA VAL A 742 -2.23 37.92 35.00
C VAL A 742 -3.30 38.24 36.04
N VAL A 743 -2.87 38.66 37.24
CA VAL A 743 -3.74 39.18 38.30
C VAL A 743 -3.35 40.60 38.67
N SER A 744 -4.35 41.43 38.98
CA SER A 744 -4.17 42.81 39.46
C SER A 744 -3.82 42.84 40.96
N ASP A 745 -3.12 43.89 41.41
CA ASP A 745 -3.02 44.23 42.83
C ASP A 745 -4.34 44.83 43.33
N ILE A 746 -4.69 44.61 44.60
CA ILE A 746 -5.90 45.17 45.21
C ILE A 746 -5.55 46.43 46.00
N SER A 747 -6.20 47.55 45.66
CA SER A 747 -6.05 48.81 46.38
C SER A 747 -6.59 48.72 47.82
N PRO A 748 -5.97 49.41 48.80
CA PRO A 748 -6.55 49.55 50.13
C PRO A 748 -7.92 50.26 50.08
N LEU A 749 -8.88 49.74 50.82
CA LEU A 749 -10.25 50.27 50.96
C LEU A 749 -10.41 51.01 52.29
N ASP A 750 -11.39 51.91 52.36
CA ASP A 750 -11.70 52.66 53.57
C ASP A 750 -12.23 51.71 54.65
N PRO A 751 -11.58 51.60 55.82
CA PRO A 751 -12.02 50.68 56.86
C PRO A 751 -13.36 51.04 57.49
N LEU A 752 -13.89 52.26 57.28
CA LEU A 752 -15.23 52.65 57.69
C LEU A 752 -16.25 52.55 56.56
N ASP A 753 -15.82 52.64 55.31
CA ASP A 753 -16.64 52.54 54.11
C ASP A 753 -15.97 51.61 53.06
N PRO A 754 -16.11 50.28 53.19
CA PRO A 754 -15.39 49.31 52.36
C PRO A 754 -15.68 49.37 50.86
N GLU A 755 -16.58 50.24 50.39
CA GLU A 755 -16.83 50.46 48.95
C GLU A 755 -15.85 51.47 48.33
N ILE A 756 -15.08 52.21 49.13
CA ILE A 756 -14.24 53.33 48.67
C ILE A 756 -12.76 52.96 48.75
N GLU A 757 -12.03 53.08 47.64
CA GLU A 757 -10.57 53.00 47.63
C GLU A 757 -9.93 54.22 48.27
N VAL A 758 -8.89 53.99 49.07
CA VAL A 758 -8.16 55.04 49.81
C VAL A 758 -6.66 54.82 49.74
N GLU A 759 -5.93 55.89 50.04
CA GLU A 759 -4.47 55.90 50.09
C GLU A 759 -4.01 56.12 51.54
N PRO A 760 -3.62 55.07 52.29
CA PRO A 760 -3.16 55.22 53.67
C PRO A 760 -1.77 55.86 53.76
N GLU A 761 -1.52 56.68 54.78
CA GLU A 761 -0.24 57.41 54.97
C GLU A 761 1.00 56.50 55.13
N ASN A 762 0.84 55.32 55.74
CA ASN A 762 1.92 54.44 56.19
C ASN A 762 1.79 53.04 55.58
N LYS A 763 1.91 52.94 54.25
CA LYS A 763 1.89 51.66 53.54
C LYS A 763 3.00 50.71 54.03
N PRO A 764 2.68 49.45 54.36
CA PRO A 764 3.70 48.46 54.71
C PRO A 764 4.48 48.01 53.46
N GLU A 765 5.63 47.38 53.67
CA GLU A 765 6.29 46.60 52.63
C GLU A 765 5.55 45.26 52.49
N LEU A 766 5.02 44.97 51.29
CA LEU A 766 4.31 43.73 50.97
C LEU A 766 5.13 42.91 49.95
N PRO A 767 5.08 41.57 49.97
CA PRO A 767 5.70 40.74 48.95
C PRO A 767 5.11 41.01 47.54
N GLU A 768 5.94 40.94 46.50
CA GLU A 768 5.51 41.16 45.10
C GLU A 768 4.65 40.00 44.55
N GLU A 769 4.74 38.79 45.14
CA GLU A 769 4.07 37.58 44.64
C GLU A 769 3.06 37.00 45.67
N GLN A 770 2.00 37.73 46.00
CA GLN A 770 0.97 37.24 46.94
C GLN A 770 -0.11 36.36 46.29
N GLY A 771 -0.28 36.42 44.95
CA GLY A 771 -1.27 35.63 44.22
C GLY A 771 -2.73 36.03 44.48
N LEU A 772 -3.65 35.06 44.40
CA LEU A 772 -5.10 35.30 44.58
C LEU A 772 -5.53 35.36 46.06
N LEU A 773 -4.67 35.00 47.01
CA LEU A 773 -4.91 35.16 48.46
C LEU A 773 -3.85 36.10 49.03
N SER A 774 -4.21 37.36 49.27
CA SER A 774 -3.25 38.43 49.55
C SER A 774 -3.59 39.22 50.82
N ILE A 775 -2.56 39.78 51.47
CA ILE A 775 -2.69 40.91 52.38
C ILE A 775 -2.49 42.18 51.54
N ASP A 776 -3.52 43.00 51.46
CA ASP A 776 -3.51 44.19 50.60
C ASP A 776 -3.04 45.44 51.37
N PHE A 777 -3.26 45.47 52.69
CA PHE A 777 -2.83 46.56 53.55
C PHE A 777 -2.76 46.15 55.03
N VAL A 778 -1.85 46.77 55.79
CA VAL A 778 -1.73 46.65 57.24
C VAL A 778 -1.33 48.01 57.82
N SER A 779 -2.09 48.52 58.79
CA SER A 779 -1.73 49.74 59.53
C SER A 779 -0.47 49.55 60.39
N SER A 780 0.46 50.52 60.33
CA SER A 780 1.53 50.64 61.33
C SER A 780 1.04 51.40 62.57
N PHE A 781 1.27 50.87 63.77
CA PHE A 781 0.80 51.50 65.01
C PHE A 781 1.79 52.57 65.51
N ASN A 782 1.34 53.83 65.56
CA ASN A 782 2.13 54.95 66.07
C ASN A 782 1.57 55.47 67.39
N PHE A 783 2.33 55.42 68.47
CA PHE A 783 1.90 55.87 69.80
C PHE A 783 2.23 57.34 70.10
N GLY A 784 2.86 58.05 69.16
CA GLY A 784 3.26 59.45 69.32
C GLY A 784 4.31 59.66 70.43
N SER A 785 4.43 60.91 70.88
CA SER A 785 5.29 61.28 72.01
C SER A 785 4.54 61.16 73.32
N GLN A 786 5.08 60.39 74.26
CA GLN A 786 4.43 60.10 75.54
C GLN A 786 5.30 60.55 76.73
N PRO A 787 4.70 60.99 77.85
CA PRO A 787 5.44 61.37 79.04
C PRO A 787 6.05 60.15 79.75
N ILE A 788 7.28 60.28 80.27
CA ILE A 788 7.94 59.20 81.03
C ILE A 788 7.27 59.03 82.39
N THR A 789 7.00 57.79 82.75
CA THR A 789 6.36 57.37 84.00
C THR A 789 7.13 56.22 84.65
N VAL A 790 7.05 56.13 85.97
CA VAL A 790 7.53 54.98 86.76
C VAL A 790 6.40 54.07 87.25
N ASN A 791 5.16 54.38 86.87
CA ASN A 791 3.95 53.59 87.17
C ASN A 791 3.47 52.86 85.91
N ASP A 792 2.57 51.88 86.07
CA ASP A 792 1.88 51.27 84.93
C ASP A 792 1.17 52.35 84.10
N GLN A 793 1.35 52.33 82.78
CA GLN A 793 0.68 53.24 81.85
C GLN A 793 0.19 52.50 80.61
N THR A 794 -0.89 53.03 80.04
CA THR A 794 -1.46 52.57 78.77
C THR A 794 -1.39 53.73 77.79
N TYR A 795 -0.71 53.53 76.66
CA TYR A 795 -0.65 54.49 75.56
C TYR A 795 -1.48 53.99 74.39
N TYR A 796 -2.23 54.87 73.74
CA TYR A 796 -3.05 54.48 72.60
C TYR A 796 -2.38 54.86 71.28
N ALA A 797 -2.49 53.99 70.29
CA ALA A 797 -2.00 54.28 68.95
C ALA A 797 -2.90 55.33 68.30
N GLN A 798 -2.28 56.23 67.55
CA GLN A 798 -2.97 57.17 66.70
C GLN A 798 -3.82 56.40 65.66
N PRO A 799 -5.01 56.92 65.31
CA PRO A 799 -5.79 56.40 64.20
C PRO A 799 -5.00 56.42 62.88
N GLN A 800 -5.40 55.53 61.97
CA GLN A 800 -4.90 55.49 60.60
C GLN A 800 -5.29 56.77 59.86
N ARG A 801 -4.32 57.47 59.27
CA ARG A 801 -4.56 58.65 58.44
C ARG A 801 -4.52 58.30 56.96
N LEU A 802 -5.26 59.05 56.16
CA LEU A 802 -5.31 58.92 54.70
C LEU A 802 -4.58 60.09 54.02
N LEU A 803 -4.13 59.88 52.79
CA LEU A 803 -3.51 60.88 51.92
C LEU A 803 -4.52 61.41 50.90
N ASN A 804 -4.36 62.69 50.54
CA ASN A 804 -5.00 63.29 49.38
C ASN A 804 -4.29 62.85 48.09
N ALA A 805 -4.91 63.11 46.93
CA ALA A 805 -4.32 62.80 45.62
C ALA A 805 -2.98 63.51 45.35
N ASP A 806 -2.65 64.59 46.08
CA ASP A 806 -1.37 65.30 46.01
C ASP A 806 -0.32 64.77 47.01
N GLY A 807 -0.64 63.70 47.76
CA GLY A 807 0.22 63.08 48.75
C GLY A 807 0.23 63.77 50.13
N ALA A 808 -0.55 64.83 50.34
CA ALA A 808 -0.67 65.47 51.65
C ALA A 808 -1.63 64.72 52.59
N VAL A 809 -1.35 64.70 53.90
CA VAL A 809 -2.20 64.05 54.90
C VAL A 809 -3.57 64.74 55.01
N LYS A 810 -4.63 63.94 55.04
CA LYS A 810 -6.01 64.40 55.21
C LYS A 810 -6.33 64.59 56.70
N GLU A 811 -6.03 65.77 57.22
CA GLU A 811 -6.05 66.12 58.66
C GLU A 811 -7.41 65.94 59.38
N THR A 812 -8.53 65.82 58.66
CA THR A 812 -9.88 65.76 59.26
C THR A 812 -10.52 64.37 59.24
N GLU A 813 -9.83 63.36 58.71
CA GLU A 813 -10.39 62.02 58.50
C GLU A 813 -9.50 60.94 59.10
N GLU A 814 -9.75 60.65 60.38
CA GLU A 814 -9.14 59.56 61.11
C GLU A 814 -9.90 58.25 60.86
N ARG A 815 -9.17 57.15 60.68
CA ARG A 815 -9.70 55.80 60.47
C ARG A 815 -9.21 54.83 61.54
N PRO A 816 -10.01 53.80 61.90
CA PRO A 816 -9.49 52.68 62.68
C PRO A 816 -8.23 52.10 62.04
N ASN A 817 -7.27 51.69 62.86
CA ASN A 817 -6.18 50.86 62.37
C ASN A 817 -6.75 49.53 61.86
N TYR A 818 -6.25 49.00 60.74
CA TYR A 818 -6.84 47.84 60.08
C TYR A 818 -5.86 47.00 59.28
N VAL A 819 -6.32 45.82 58.91
CA VAL A 819 -5.71 44.92 57.93
C VAL A 819 -6.73 44.63 56.84
N GLN A 820 -6.31 44.63 55.59
CA GLN A 820 -7.12 44.21 54.46
C GLN A 820 -6.58 42.91 53.88
N ILE A 821 -7.49 41.96 53.65
CA ILE A 821 -7.21 40.65 53.10
C ILE A 821 -8.13 40.43 51.90
N SER A 822 -7.61 39.90 50.80
CA SER A 822 -8.42 39.51 49.65
C SER A 822 -8.23 38.03 49.33
N ASP A 823 -9.34 37.28 49.29
CA ASP A 823 -9.37 35.92 48.75
C ASP A 823 -10.17 35.89 47.44
N ARG A 824 -9.42 35.95 46.33
CA ARG A 824 -9.91 35.97 44.95
C ARG A 824 -9.83 34.60 44.29
N ARG A 825 -9.48 33.54 45.04
CA ARG A 825 -9.45 32.18 44.50
C ARG A 825 -10.84 31.77 44.01
N PRO A 826 -10.95 31.00 42.90
CA PRO A 826 -12.22 30.41 42.48
C PRO A 826 -12.85 29.57 43.59
N GLU A 827 -14.17 29.41 43.57
CA GLU A 827 -14.91 28.67 44.62
C GLU A 827 -14.37 27.24 44.83
N ASN A 828 -13.91 26.57 43.77
CA ASN A 828 -13.37 25.22 43.82
C ASN A 828 -11.97 25.12 44.45
N ASP A 829 -11.23 26.23 44.52
CA ASP A 829 -9.86 26.29 45.07
C ASP A 829 -9.83 26.96 46.46
N ARG A 830 -11.01 27.26 47.02
CA ARG A 830 -11.17 27.98 48.28
C ARG A 830 -11.46 27.01 49.44
N ASN A 831 -10.41 26.68 50.17
CA ASN A 831 -10.46 25.74 51.31
C ASN A 831 -10.28 26.45 52.67
N GLY A 832 -10.48 27.76 52.71
CA GLY A 832 -10.24 28.60 53.87
C GLY A 832 -8.82 29.20 53.94
N TRP A 833 -8.64 30.11 54.90
CA TRP A 833 -7.39 30.80 55.18
C TRP A 833 -7.34 31.25 56.63
N GLN A 834 -6.14 31.47 57.17
CA GLN A 834 -5.95 32.04 58.50
C GLN A 834 -5.04 33.27 58.43
N LEU A 835 -5.40 34.30 59.20
CA LEU A 835 -4.55 35.47 59.43
C LEU A 835 -3.98 35.38 60.84
N ALA A 836 -2.66 35.45 60.98
CA ALA A 836 -1.97 35.52 62.25
C ALA A 836 -1.06 36.73 62.35
N VAL A 837 -0.80 37.17 63.58
CA VAL A 837 0.19 38.21 63.88
C VAL A 837 1.15 37.74 64.96
N THR A 838 2.41 38.10 64.79
CA THR A 838 3.47 37.93 65.80
C THR A 838 4.11 39.28 66.04
N GLN A 839 4.14 39.73 67.29
CA GLN A 839 5.08 40.78 67.68
C GLN A 839 6.45 40.13 67.81
N ASN A 840 7.41 40.47 66.95
CA ASN A 840 8.67 39.72 66.86
C ASN A 840 9.49 39.86 68.15
N ASP A 841 9.67 41.09 68.63
CA ASP A 841 10.52 41.41 69.77
C ASP A 841 9.85 42.42 70.71
N GLN A 842 10.46 42.62 71.89
CA GLN A 842 10.02 43.68 72.79
C GLN A 842 10.29 45.07 72.17
N PHE A 843 9.50 46.08 72.56
CA PHE A 843 9.75 47.47 72.19
C PHE A 843 11.15 47.89 72.61
N THR A 844 11.99 48.16 71.63
CA THR A 844 13.43 48.38 71.82
C THR A 844 13.82 49.75 71.30
N ALA A 845 14.66 50.44 72.07
CA ALA A 845 15.24 51.71 71.66
C ALA A 845 16.52 51.50 70.86
N THR A 846 16.97 52.53 70.14
CA THR A 846 18.21 52.51 69.35
C THR A 846 19.49 52.23 70.18
N ASN A 847 19.42 52.36 71.51
CA ASN A 847 20.49 52.00 72.44
C ASN A 847 20.35 50.56 73.01
N ASN A 848 19.51 49.71 72.40
CA ASN A 848 19.18 48.34 72.79
C ASN A 848 18.55 48.18 74.18
N ARG A 849 17.90 49.24 74.70
CA ARG A 849 17.07 49.10 75.90
C ARG A 849 15.64 48.72 75.53
N GLU A 850 15.11 47.73 76.23
CA GLU A 850 13.75 47.22 76.05
C GLU A 850 12.76 47.77 77.08
N LEU A 851 11.52 48.02 76.66
CA LEU A 851 10.39 48.19 77.56
C LEU A 851 9.96 46.81 78.09
N ASN A 852 10.73 46.28 79.04
CA ASN A 852 10.51 44.93 79.58
C ASN A 852 9.08 44.74 80.11
N GLY A 853 8.38 43.76 79.54
CA GLY A 853 6.99 43.44 79.89
C GLY A 853 5.94 44.32 79.23
N ALA A 854 6.33 45.22 78.33
CA ALA A 854 5.35 45.96 77.52
C ALA A 854 4.62 45.02 76.57
N CYS A 855 3.33 45.27 76.39
CA CYS A 855 2.42 44.39 75.67
C CYS A 855 1.44 45.22 74.83
N LEU A 856 1.29 44.85 73.55
CA LEU A 856 0.26 45.44 72.70
C LEU A 856 -1.09 44.78 73.00
N ARG A 857 -2.14 45.60 73.05
CA ARG A 857 -3.51 45.17 73.28
C ARG A 857 -4.42 45.68 72.17
N LEU A 858 -5.03 44.75 71.45
CA LEU A 858 -5.96 45.02 70.34
C LEU A 858 -7.39 44.82 70.82
N THR A 859 -8.21 45.87 70.67
CA THR A 859 -9.59 45.91 71.15
C THR A 859 -10.56 46.45 70.10
N ASN A 860 -11.86 46.21 70.34
CA ASN A 860 -12.96 46.56 69.43
C ASN A 860 -12.77 46.00 68.01
N GLN A 861 -12.30 44.76 67.93
CA GLN A 861 -12.11 44.00 66.69
C GLN A 861 -13.42 43.87 65.92
N GLN A 862 -13.42 44.25 64.64
CA GLN A 862 -14.57 44.20 63.76
C GLN A 862 -14.15 43.76 62.35
N LEU A 863 -15.08 43.14 61.63
CA LEU A 863 -14.94 42.81 60.22
C LEU A 863 -15.88 43.66 59.39
N ALA A 864 -15.42 44.12 58.24
CA ALA A 864 -16.22 44.85 57.27
C ALA A 864 -15.88 44.37 55.86
N THR A 865 -16.90 44.32 54.99
CA THR A 865 -16.75 44.01 53.56
C THR A 865 -17.85 44.74 52.79
N ALA A 866 -17.57 45.10 51.54
CA ALA A 866 -18.55 45.63 50.60
C ALA A 866 -19.27 44.51 49.81
N GLN A 867 -18.68 43.32 49.75
CA GLN A 867 -19.09 42.27 48.79
C GLN A 867 -20.13 41.29 49.38
N GLY A 868 -20.42 41.38 50.67
CA GLY A 868 -21.30 40.44 51.37
C GLY A 868 -20.64 39.06 51.54
N GLY A 869 -21.45 38.03 51.81
CA GLY A 869 -20.96 36.66 52.03
C GLY A 869 -20.73 36.29 53.50
N SER A 870 -20.17 35.11 53.73
CA SER A 870 -19.88 34.58 55.08
C SER A 870 -18.55 35.11 55.59
N ALA A 871 -18.58 35.79 56.74
CA ALA A 871 -17.40 36.37 57.36
C ALA A 871 -16.46 35.31 57.94
N PRO A 872 -15.13 35.55 57.93
CA PRO A 872 -14.20 34.72 58.70
C PRO A 872 -14.47 34.84 60.20
N GLU A 873 -14.15 33.80 60.95
CA GLU A 873 -14.36 33.75 62.40
C GLU A 873 -13.17 34.32 63.19
N PHE A 874 -13.46 35.08 64.25
CA PHE A 874 -12.46 35.51 65.21
C PHE A 874 -11.95 34.33 66.04
N GLN A 875 -10.63 34.17 66.12
CA GLN A 875 -9.98 33.09 66.88
C GLN A 875 -9.50 33.54 68.27
N GLN A 876 -9.71 34.81 68.64
CA GLN A 876 -9.29 35.39 69.91
C GLN A 876 -10.44 36.14 70.58
N THR A 877 -10.37 36.24 71.90
CA THR A 877 -11.27 37.08 72.68
C THR A 877 -10.82 38.54 72.66
N ASN A 878 -11.77 39.47 72.75
CA ASN A 878 -11.52 40.89 72.92
C ASN A 878 -11.52 41.22 74.44
N PRO A 879 -10.46 41.80 75.03
CA PRO A 879 -9.24 42.31 74.39
C PRO A 879 -8.18 41.22 74.10
N LEU A 880 -7.47 41.35 72.97
CA LEU A 880 -6.35 40.48 72.61
C LEU A 880 -5.02 41.12 73.02
N ALA A 881 -4.25 40.41 73.85
CA ALA A 881 -2.88 40.78 74.19
C ALA A 881 -1.86 40.07 73.28
N LEU A 882 -0.95 40.83 72.67
CA LEU A 882 0.21 40.33 71.92
C LEU A 882 1.43 40.29 72.84
N ILE A 883 1.95 39.09 73.04
CA ILE A 883 3.18 38.87 73.82
C ILE A 883 4.31 38.73 72.81
N PRO A 884 5.44 39.46 72.94
CA PRO A 884 6.59 39.31 72.06
C PRO A 884 7.01 37.86 71.86
N GLY A 885 7.34 37.48 70.63
CA GLY A 885 7.71 36.13 70.20
C GLY A 885 6.55 35.14 70.05
N ASN A 886 5.33 35.46 70.49
CA ASN A 886 4.19 34.54 70.42
C ASN A 886 3.28 34.82 69.22
N ARG A 887 3.16 33.84 68.32
CA ARG A 887 2.21 33.85 67.20
C ARG A 887 0.76 33.76 67.69
N ARG A 888 -0.11 34.65 67.23
CA ARG A 888 -1.56 34.65 67.54
C ARG A 888 -2.37 34.59 66.25
N ILE A 889 -3.19 33.56 66.08
CA ILE A 889 -4.18 33.47 65.00
C ILE A 889 -5.32 34.42 65.34
N LEU A 890 -5.68 35.33 64.43
CA LEU A 890 -6.68 36.37 64.63
C LEU A 890 -8.00 36.00 63.96
N LEU A 891 -7.92 35.60 62.70
CA LEU A 891 -9.05 35.24 61.87
C LEU A 891 -8.82 33.86 61.27
N MET A 892 -9.90 33.11 61.11
CA MET A 892 -9.92 31.86 60.36
C MET A 892 -11.19 31.82 59.51
N ALA A 893 -11.02 31.71 58.20
CA ALA A 893 -12.07 31.36 57.27
C ALA A 893 -12.06 29.85 57.04
N GLN A 894 -13.23 29.21 57.05
CA GLN A 894 -13.40 27.80 56.67
C GLN A 894 -14.19 27.66 55.37
N GLY A 895 -13.77 26.73 54.50
CA GLY A 895 -14.43 26.49 53.22
C GLY A 895 -14.54 27.77 52.39
N THR A 896 -15.77 28.21 52.11
CA THR A 896 -16.06 29.39 51.29
C THR A 896 -16.16 30.71 52.06
N GLU A 897 -15.97 30.70 53.37
CA GLU A 897 -15.91 31.93 54.20
C GLU A 897 -14.75 32.83 53.80
N GLY A 898 -14.86 34.13 54.11
CA GLY A 898 -13.76 35.06 53.87
C GLY A 898 -13.44 35.28 52.39
N ALA A 899 -14.37 34.93 51.50
CA ALA A 899 -14.29 35.18 50.07
C ALA A 899 -14.34 36.68 49.77
N GLY A 900 -13.56 37.13 48.78
CA GLY A 900 -13.48 38.54 48.43
C GLY A 900 -12.63 39.34 49.41
N THR A 901 -12.83 40.66 49.45
CA THR A 901 -12.04 41.59 50.25
C THR A 901 -12.68 41.82 51.62
N TRP A 902 -11.89 41.58 52.66
CA TRP A 902 -12.28 41.72 54.06
C TRP A 902 -11.36 42.69 54.78
N ILE A 903 -11.97 43.65 55.47
CA ILE A 903 -11.29 44.61 56.32
C ILE A 903 -11.44 44.17 57.77
N TYR A 904 -10.32 43.83 58.39
CA TYR A 904 -10.21 43.57 59.82
C TYR A 904 -9.73 44.82 60.54
N ARG A 905 -10.66 45.51 61.23
CA ARG A 905 -10.41 46.83 61.84
C ARG A 905 -10.48 46.79 63.36
N PHE A 906 -9.71 47.67 63.99
CA PHE A 906 -9.67 47.88 65.43
C PHE A 906 -10.43 49.16 65.79
N GLY A 907 -11.72 49.03 66.11
CA GLY A 907 -12.61 50.15 66.44
C GLY A 907 -13.48 50.64 65.29
N ASN A 908 -14.19 51.73 65.56
CA ASN A 908 -15.03 52.48 64.63
C ASN A 908 -14.72 53.98 64.73
N GLN A 909 -15.48 54.85 64.06
CA GLN A 909 -15.28 56.31 64.09
C GLN A 909 -15.17 56.90 65.51
N GLU A 910 -15.84 56.32 66.50
CA GLU A 910 -15.86 56.81 67.89
C GLU A 910 -14.76 56.20 68.76
N THR A 911 -14.28 54.99 68.44
CA THR A 911 -13.39 54.19 69.30
C THR A 911 -11.99 53.97 68.72
N ALA A 912 -11.75 54.39 67.48
CA ALA A 912 -10.48 54.18 66.75
C ALA A 912 -9.25 54.65 67.54
N SER A 913 -9.34 55.77 68.25
CA SER A 913 -8.24 56.39 69.01
C SER A 913 -7.89 55.66 70.31
N GLU A 914 -8.69 54.67 70.74
CA GLU A 914 -8.48 53.91 71.98
C GLU A 914 -8.42 52.39 71.75
N SER A 915 -8.43 51.95 70.49
CA SER A 915 -8.62 50.55 70.13
C SER A 915 -7.34 49.71 70.09
N VAL A 916 -6.19 50.36 69.84
CA VAL A 916 -4.87 49.73 69.87
C VAL A 916 -4.09 50.39 70.99
N ALA A 917 -3.70 49.61 71.99
CA ALA A 917 -3.04 50.10 73.19
C ALA A 917 -1.69 49.43 73.40
N LEU A 918 -0.75 50.16 74.00
CA LEU A 918 0.52 49.69 74.49
C LEU A 918 0.52 49.82 76.00
N ASP A 919 0.42 48.68 76.69
CA ASP A 919 0.50 48.62 78.15
C ASP A 919 1.98 48.49 78.56
N VAL A 920 2.50 49.49 79.26
CA VAL A 920 3.89 49.56 79.75
C VAL A 920 3.89 49.43 81.27
N PRO A 921 4.43 48.33 81.85
CA PRO A 921 4.42 48.13 83.28
C PRO A 921 5.46 49.01 83.99
N LYS A 922 5.25 49.28 85.28
CA LYS A 922 6.19 50.01 86.15
C LYS A 922 7.62 49.46 86.13
N GLY A 923 7.79 48.17 85.80
CA GLY A 923 9.08 47.49 85.72
C GLY A 923 9.87 47.76 84.44
N ALA A 924 9.28 48.40 83.43
CA ALA A 924 9.89 48.63 82.12
C ALA A 924 10.98 49.72 82.12
N ASN A 925 10.99 50.62 83.12
CA ASN A 925 11.97 51.71 83.27
C ASN A 925 12.25 52.50 81.96
N PRO A 926 11.23 53.14 81.36
CA PRO A 926 11.38 53.85 80.08
C PRO A 926 12.34 55.05 80.16
N GLU A 927 13.09 55.30 79.07
CA GLU A 927 13.96 56.46 78.86
C GLU A 927 13.34 57.44 77.84
N ALA A 928 13.86 58.67 77.79
CA ALA A 928 13.43 59.71 76.84
C ALA A 928 13.93 59.44 75.41
N THR A 929 13.49 58.33 74.80
CA THR A 929 13.92 57.89 73.47
C THR A 929 12.78 57.23 72.70
N ARG A 930 13.00 56.97 71.41
CA ARG A 930 12.06 56.24 70.55
C ARG A 930 12.22 54.74 70.80
N TYR A 931 11.08 54.05 70.94
CA TYR A 931 11.00 52.60 71.07
C TYR A 931 10.19 52.03 69.92
N GLU A 932 10.66 50.93 69.34
CA GLU A 932 10.04 50.29 68.18
C GLU A 932 10.01 48.78 68.33
N THR A 933 9.07 48.14 67.65
CA THR A 933 9.01 46.69 67.44
C THR A 933 8.41 46.43 66.06
N THR A 934 8.68 45.27 65.50
CA THR A 934 8.12 44.82 64.21
C THR A 934 7.03 43.80 64.44
N LEU A 935 5.94 43.92 63.68
CA LEU A 935 4.88 42.91 63.62
C LEU A 935 5.03 42.11 62.33
N THR A 936 5.07 40.78 62.44
CA THR A 936 4.96 39.88 61.30
C THR A 936 3.50 39.47 61.14
N TRP A 937 2.92 39.78 59.99
CA TRP A 937 1.58 39.34 59.60
C TRP A 937 1.71 38.17 58.64
N GLU A 938 1.02 37.08 58.94
CA GLU A 938 1.09 35.85 58.16
C GLU A 938 -0.31 35.49 57.69
N LEU A 939 -0.50 35.42 56.38
CA LEU A 939 -1.68 34.87 55.73
C LEU A 939 -1.32 33.52 55.12
N SER A 940 -2.02 32.47 55.52
CA SER A 940 -1.77 31.13 55.00
C SER A 940 -3.08 30.47 54.58
N ALA A 941 -3.08 29.84 53.41
CA ALA A 941 -4.15 28.92 53.02
C ALA A 941 -4.17 27.71 53.96
N VAL A 942 -5.36 27.24 54.31
CA VAL A 942 -5.53 25.97 55.04
C VAL A 942 -5.53 24.85 54.00
N PRO A 943 -4.62 23.85 54.06
CA PRO A 943 -4.62 22.74 53.11
C PRO A 943 -5.90 21.91 53.22
N ASP A 944 -6.27 21.23 52.14
CA ASP A 944 -7.30 20.19 52.18
C ASP A 944 -6.95 19.10 53.21
N ASN A 945 -7.96 18.62 53.95
CA ASN A 945 -7.86 17.42 54.78
C ASN A 945 -8.09 16.16 53.95
#